data_AF-A0A2G2LWR2-F1
#
_entry.id   AF-A0A2G2LWR2-F1
#
_cell.length_a   1.000
_cell.length_b   1.000
_cell.length_c   1.000
_cell.angle_alpha   90.00
_cell.angle_beta   90.00
_cell.angle_gamma   90.00
#
_symmetry.space_group_name_H-M   'P 1'
#
loop_
_entity.id
_entity.type
_entity.pdbx_description
1 polymer ?
#
loop_
_entity_poly.entity_id
_entity_poly.type
_entity_poly.pdbx_seq_one_letter_code
_entity_poly.pdbx_strand_id
1 'polypeptide(L)'
;MRVCIRYSVSLGQLFGMQAMTDQIKETTARRPFGGIEYLVLAIIGALSGAALWFIFEYDVIAENLKPTLATFVLALAIGFTLIWRLDTLVGRVGLILAQALLVTALTFQFIPIGIKPGAASFVFWMVVGAPLLIFLLSAFARASLRERRLFWPYRALWQSGASLLADGLIAGGVGLAAVLFVALWGAAFKAFDMDWAVKIVHSPAFLLPLGGGAAALAGGLARSNEKLGEAVRSILLIGCRIGLPLAALFSLVFTMGLVSGGVDSLEKVPLTPTGLLLALALISELIFNGVYQEGAGKPPNWLRGFSWVALVILPIYAVAAAMALWMRVDAYGLTPPRMIALIALTLTAAYTLLLLFGLISEFFAKRFSMWMPPVAKLNTAMALVWIATLVLMHTPLLDPIVVSARSQEMRLVSGKTPAEKFDFGFLYFKLGHPGRAAIARLETQNDPKIQAGINRAKAASTYWDYKTPQDDITDPENPVSPKEQALLQINTLLVSATMVMLGPQDFDYGILLYAKGEAGKDAFAALSQWVEADTADQNGQVQILRERVGQGLVAAKLAGSLGAWQDSRTAAQAENEAFIEDVKGADYIAGELGKMAAKDRLARALFEKGTRNSEDVPSAEAMLALQMAGAFVDEMDARHLQTLKTLLKGKPWFDPEKIGKFGEQDAWLIVLHANHDLDFQEQVLVAIEPRALAGDFDGRRYAHLYDIVARAKGKPQRYGTKSLCEDGRWVADVTEDPEAVDERRAQMGLPPLAEALAQENARFGECHT
;
A
#
# COMPACT_ATOMS: atom_id res chain seq x y z
N MET A 1 28.74 29.07 -59.49
CA MET A 1 28.32 28.38 -58.24
C MET A 1 28.70 26.89 -58.17
N ARG A 2 28.71 26.12 -59.28
CA ARG A 2 29.18 24.71 -59.29
C ARG A 2 30.72 24.51 -59.32
N VAL A 3 31.50 25.55 -59.58
CA VAL A 3 32.99 25.49 -59.56
C VAL A 3 33.58 25.75 -58.16
N CYS A 4 32.91 26.54 -57.31
CA CYS A 4 33.37 26.77 -55.93
C CYS A 4 33.13 25.59 -54.97
N ILE A 5 32.23 24.66 -55.32
CA ILE A 5 31.91 23.48 -54.49
C ILE A 5 32.95 22.35 -54.71
N ARG A 6 33.67 22.34 -55.84
CA ARG A 6 34.73 21.33 -56.09
C ARG A 6 36.07 21.65 -55.42
N TYR A 7 36.37 22.93 -55.18
CA TYR A 7 37.62 23.35 -54.54
C TYR A 7 37.59 23.26 -53.00
N SER A 8 36.42 23.39 -52.36
CA SER A 8 36.31 23.23 -50.90
C SER A 8 36.41 21.79 -50.43
N VAL A 9 36.04 20.82 -51.26
CA VAL A 9 36.17 19.38 -50.96
C VAL A 9 37.63 18.92 -51.08
N SER A 10 38.42 19.52 -51.97
CA SER A 10 39.82 19.15 -52.17
C SER A 10 40.78 19.73 -51.12
N LEU A 11 40.49 20.90 -50.52
CA LEU A 11 41.33 21.47 -49.45
C LEU A 11 41.13 20.75 -48.10
N GLY A 12 39.92 20.25 -47.80
CA GLY A 12 39.65 19.53 -46.54
C GLY A 12 40.39 18.17 -46.42
N GLN A 13 40.70 17.54 -47.56
CA GLN A 13 41.46 16.29 -47.61
C GLN A 13 42.99 16.50 -47.49
N LEU A 14 43.50 17.69 -47.82
CA LEU A 14 44.93 18.03 -47.79
C LEU A 14 45.44 18.45 -46.40
N PHE A 15 44.56 18.84 -45.48
CA PHE A 15 44.92 19.34 -44.14
C PHE A 15 44.57 18.41 -42.97
N GLY A 16 44.26 17.14 -43.22
CA GLY A 16 43.96 16.18 -42.14
C GLY A 16 42.72 16.54 -41.31
N MET A 17 41.88 17.48 -41.76
CA MET A 17 40.64 17.85 -41.05
C MET A 17 39.67 16.70 -40.96
N GLN A 18 39.68 15.76 -41.92
CA GLN A 18 38.84 14.57 -41.88
C GLN A 18 39.33 13.61 -40.78
N ALA A 19 40.64 13.38 -40.66
CA ALA A 19 41.23 12.64 -39.56
C ALA A 19 40.97 13.33 -38.21
N MET A 20 41.07 14.66 -38.12
CA MET A 20 40.76 15.41 -36.90
C MET A 20 39.26 15.40 -36.55
N THR A 21 38.37 15.40 -37.55
CA THR A 21 36.91 15.29 -37.34
C THR A 21 36.51 13.87 -36.94
N ASP A 22 37.18 12.86 -37.49
CA ASP A 22 37.02 11.45 -37.12
C ASP A 22 37.66 11.17 -35.75
N GLN A 23 38.77 11.82 -35.39
CA GLN A 23 39.40 11.77 -34.06
C GLN A 23 38.57 12.52 -33.01
N ILE A 24 37.87 13.60 -33.38
CA ILE A 24 36.89 14.31 -32.54
C ILE A 24 35.63 13.45 -32.35
N LYS A 25 35.17 12.73 -33.38
CA LYS A 25 34.08 11.75 -33.27
C LYS A 25 34.49 10.54 -32.43
N GLU A 26 35.72 10.03 -32.56
CA GLU A 26 36.25 8.94 -31.73
C GLU A 26 36.46 9.35 -30.27
N THR A 27 36.85 10.61 -30.01
CA THR A 27 36.98 11.12 -28.63
C THR A 27 35.65 11.50 -27.97
N THR A 28 34.56 11.60 -28.73
CA THR A 28 33.20 11.87 -28.20
C THR A 28 32.27 10.66 -28.21
N ALA A 29 32.63 9.59 -28.92
CA ALA A 29 31.93 8.31 -28.84
C ALA A 29 32.17 7.68 -27.46
N ARG A 30 31.09 7.39 -26.72
CA ARG A 30 31.20 6.70 -25.42
C ARG A 30 31.79 5.32 -25.65
N ARG A 31 32.96 5.03 -25.08
CA ARG A 31 33.54 3.68 -25.13
C ARG A 31 32.56 2.67 -24.49
N PRO A 32 32.30 1.52 -25.12
CA PRO A 32 31.49 0.48 -24.51
C PRO A 32 32.18 0.00 -23.22
N PHE A 33 31.38 -0.46 -22.26
CA PHE A 33 31.91 -1.11 -21.06
C PHE A 33 32.74 -2.35 -21.46
N GLY A 34 33.89 -2.54 -20.81
CA GLY A 34 34.67 -3.78 -20.91
C GLY A 34 34.05 -4.91 -20.09
N GLY A 35 34.45 -6.17 -20.33
CA GLY A 35 33.94 -7.34 -19.60
C GLY A 35 34.07 -7.21 -18.08
N ILE A 36 35.19 -6.66 -17.59
CA ILE A 36 35.42 -6.40 -16.16
C ILE A 36 34.41 -5.41 -15.61
N GLU A 37 34.04 -4.37 -16.38
CA GLU A 37 33.09 -3.36 -15.90
C GLU A 37 31.68 -3.92 -15.73
N TYR A 38 31.25 -4.80 -16.64
CA TYR A 38 29.97 -5.51 -16.50
C TYR A 38 29.97 -6.45 -15.30
N LEU A 39 31.07 -7.19 -15.09
CA LEU A 39 31.22 -8.08 -13.95
C LEU A 39 31.15 -7.31 -12.62
N VAL A 40 31.84 -6.16 -12.54
CA VAL A 40 31.79 -5.29 -11.35
C VAL A 40 30.37 -4.79 -11.08
N LEU A 41 29.64 -4.35 -12.10
CA LEU A 41 28.24 -3.93 -11.94
C LEU A 41 27.35 -5.07 -11.45
N ALA A 42 27.45 -6.26 -12.06
CA ALA A 42 26.68 -7.43 -11.66
C ALA A 42 26.96 -7.84 -10.21
N ILE A 43 28.24 -7.83 -9.79
CA ILE A 43 28.64 -8.12 -8.41
C ILE A 43 28.08 -7.07 -7.45
N ILE A 44 28.22 -5.78 -7.75
CA ILE A 44 27.68 -4.71 -6.89
C ILE A 44 26.15 -4.85 -6.76
N GLY A 45 25.46 -5.13 -7.86
CA GLY A 45 24.01 -5.37 -7.87
C GLY A 45 23.62 -6.57 -6.99
N ALA A 46 24.33 -7.69 -7.14
CA ALA A 46 24.08 -8.90 -6.35
C ALA A 46 24.37 -8.69 -4.86
N LEU A 47 25.49 -8.04 -4.53
CA LEU A 47 25.83 -7.69 -3.15
C LEU A 47 24.82 -6.72 -2.54
N SER A 48 24.28 -5.79 -3.32
CA SER A 48 23.22 -4.88 -2.86
C SER A 48 21.93 -5.65 -2.56
N GLY A 49 21.56 -6.60 -3.42
CA GLY A 49 20.43 -7.51 -3.16
C GLY A 49 20.63 -8.37 -1.92
N ALA A 50 21.82 -8.92 -1.73
CA ALA A 50 22.17 -9.70 -0.53
C ALA A 50 22.14 -8.84 0.74
N ALA A 51 22.62 -7.60 0.67
CA ALA A 51 22.56 -6.65 1.77
C ALA A 51 21.12 -6.28 2.12
N LEU A 52 20.24 -6.07 1.13
CA LEU A 52 18.82 -5.83 1.38
C LEU A 52 18.15 -7.02 2.05
N TRP A 53 18.39 -8.24 1.57
CA TRP A 53 17.91 -9.44 2.23
C TRP A 53 18.37 -9.50 3.69
N PHE A 54 19.67 -9.36 3.94
CA PHE A 54 20.24 -9.39 5.28
C PHE A 54 19.63 -8.33 6.22
N ILE A 55 19.38 -7.12 5.70
CA ILE A 55 18.77 -6.02 6.47
C ILE A 55 17.37 -6.39 6.97
N PHE A 56 16.56 -7.07 6.16
CA PHE A 56 15.18 -7.37 6.49
C PHE A 56 14.98 -8.72 7.19
N GLU A 57 15.81 -9.72 6.88
CA GLU A 57 15.70 -11.09 7.42
C GLU A 57 16.12 -11.20 8.89
N TYR A 58 17.19 -10.51 9.30
CA TYR A 58 17.78 -10.73 10.61
C TYR A 58 17.38 -9.66 11.63
N ASP A 59 16.98 -10.10 12.82
CA ASP A 59 16.59 -9.25 13.96
C ASP A 59 17.77 -8.53 14.64
N VAL A 60 19.00 -8.78 14.18
CA VAL A 60 20.22 -8.10 14.68
C VAL A 60 20.18 -6.59 14.37
N ILE A 61 19.44 -6.19 13.33
CA ILE A 61 19.24 -4.78 12.97
C ILE A 61 17.90 -4.32 13.55
N ALA A 62 17.93 -3.29 14.38
CA ALA A 62 16.72 -2.72 14.96
C ALA A 62 15.73 -2.29 13.86
N GLU A 63 14.45 -2.63 14.03
CA GLU A 63 13.37 -2.40 13.06
C GLU A 63 13.32 -0.96 12.52
N ASN A 64 13.56 0.03 13.38
CA ASN A 64 13.58 1.45 12.99
C ASN A 64 14.80 1.84 12.14
N LEU A 65 15.91 1.10 12.20
CA LEU A 65 17.12 1.33 11.41
C LEU A 65 17.07 0.67 10.03
N LYS A 66 16.30 -0.42 9.87
CA LYS A 66 16.20 -1.17 8.60
C LYS A 66 15.95 -0.27 7.37
N PRO A 67 14.98 0.67 7.37
CA PRO A 67 14.73 1.51 6.20
C PRO A 67 15.85 2.50 5.87
N THR A 68 16.58 2.98 6.89
CA THR A 68 17.71 3.89 6.70
C THR A 68 18.87 3.16 6.02
N LEU A 69 19.21 1.97 6.51
CA LEU A 69 20.23 1.13 5.90
C LEU A 69 19.85 0.68 4.48
N ALA A 70 18.59 0.29 4.27
CA ALA A 70 18.08 -0.06 2.95
C ALA A 70 18.18 1.13 1.97
N THR A 71 17.88 2.35 2.42
CA THR A 71 18.04 3.57 1.60
C THR A 71 19.50 3.77 1.17
N PHE A 72 20.46 3.56 2.07
CA PHE A 72 21.88 3.67 1.75
C PHE A 72 22.28 2.67 0.67
N VAL A 73 21.92 1.39 0.85
CA VAL A 73 22.22 0.32 -0.10
C VAL A 73 21.60 0.60 -1.47
N LEU A 74 20.33 1.01 -1.51
CA LEU A 74 19.62 1.34 -2.76
C LEU A 74 20.23 2.56 -3.45
N ALA A 75 20.52 3.64 -2.73
CA ALA A 75 21.11 4.84 -3.30
C ALA A 75 22.50 4.58 -3.87
N LEU A 76 23.30 3.73 -3.21
CA LEU A 76 24.58 3.24 -3.76
C LEU A 76 24.37 2.40 -5.02
N ALA A 77 23.52 1.38 -4.97
CA ALA A 77 23.28 0.48 -6.09
C ALA A 77 22.81 1.24 -7.34
N ILE A 78 21.87 2.18 -7.17
CA ILE A 78 21.39 3.06 -8.22
C ILE A 78 22.52 3.96 -8.74
N GLY A 79 23.29 4.58 -7.83
CA GLY A 79 24.43 5.43 -8.20
C GLY A 79 25.49 4.67 -9.01
N PHE A 80 25.83 3.44 -8.63
CA PHE A 80 26.76 2.60 -9.39
C PHE A 80 26.17 2.21 -10.75
N THR A 81 24.93 1.73 -10.76
CA THR A 81 24.26 1.31 -12.00
C THR A 81 24.15 2.47 -13.00
N LEU A 82 23.87 3.67 -12.52
CA LEU A 82 23.57 4.82 -13.37
C LEU A 82 24.76 5.76 -13.60
N ILE A 83 25.67 5.97 -12.66
CA ILE A 83 26.72 7.01 -12.81
C ILE A 83 28.08 6.39 -13.12
N TRP A 84 28.43 5.25 -12.52
CA TRP A 84 29.80 4.72 -12.47
C TRP A 84 30.47 4.43 -13.83
N ARG A 85 31.79 4.67 -13.93
CA ARG A 85 32.72 4.34 -15.04
C ARG A 85 34.16 4.27 -14.51
N LEU A 86 35.02 3.40 -15.06
CA LEU A 86 36.41 3.25 -14.61
C LEU A 86 37.35 4.43 -14.97
N ASP A 87 37.14 5.11 -16.10
CA ASP A 87 38.01 6.22 -16.56
C ASP A 87 38.02 7.45 -15.65
N THR A 88 37.00 7.59 -14.82
CA THR A 88 36.77 8.75 -13.94
C THR A 88 36.30 8.29 -12.56
N LEU A 89 36.92 7.20 -12.07
CA LEU A 89 36.48 6.45 -10.90
C LEU A 89 36.36 7.32 -9.64
N VAL A 90 37.41 8.04 -9.26
CA VAL A 90 37.46 8.77 -7.97
C VAL A 90 36.36 9.83 -7.87
N GLY A 91 36.20 10.66 -8.91
CA GLY A 91 35.18 11.71 -8.92
C GLY A 91 33.75 11.17 -8.94
N ARG A 92 33.49 10.08 -9.68
CA ARG A 92 32.15 9.47 -9.75
C ARG A 92 31.78 8.73 -8.48
N VAL A 93 32.71 7.98 -7.89
CA VAL A 93 32.49 7.30 -6.60
C VAL A 93 32.24 8.31 -5.50
N GLY A 94 32.99 9.42 -5.47
CA GLY A 94 32.72 10.53 -4.54
C GLY A 94 31.30 11.10 -4.66
N LEU A 95 30.81 11.32 -5.88
CA LEU A 95 29.44 11.79 -6.12
C LEU A 95 28.38 10.77 -5.69
N ILE A 96 28.59 9.48 -6.00
CA ILE A 96 27.69 8.39 -5.61
C ILE A 96 27.61 8.28 -4.09
N LEU A 97 28.75 8.30 -3.40
CA LEU A 97 28.82 8.26 -1.94
C LEU A 97 28.18 9.49 -1.32
N ALA A 98 28.47 10.69 -1.83
CA ALA A 98 27.88 11.93 -1.31
C ALA A 98 26.35 11.92 -1.42
N GLN A 99 25.82 11.46 -2.56
CA GLN A 99 24.38 11.31 -2.76
C GLN A 99 23.79 10.26 -1.81
N ALA A 100 24.40 9.08 -1.71
CA ALA A 100 23.92 8.02 -0.83
C ALA A 100 23.91 8.46 0.65
N LEU A 101 24.99 9.11 1.10
CA LEU A 101 25.09 9.65 2.46
C LEU A 101 24.05 10.74 2.71
N LEU A 102 23.84 11.66 1.77
CA LEU A 102 22.82 12.71 1.92
C LEU A 102 21.42 12.11 2.09
N VAL A 103 20.99 11.25 1.17
CA VAL A 103 19.63 10.68 1.24
C VAL A 103 19.46 9.80 2.47
N THR A 104 20.48 9.05 2.86
CA THR A 104 20.49 8.26 4.10
C THR A 104 20.40 9.14 5.34
N ALA A 105 21.14 10.25 5.39
CA ALA A 105 21.08 11.19 6.50
C ALA A 105 19.68 11.82 6.63
N LEU A 106 19.03 12.13 5.51
CA LEU A 106 17.65 12.65 5.49
C LEU A 106 16.64 11.58 5.94
N THR A 107 16.77 10.32 5.50
CA THR A 107 15.93 9.21 6.00
C THR A 107 16.14 8.96 7.49
N PHE A 108 17.39 9.03 7.96
CA PHE A 108 17.72 8.80 9.37
C PHE A 108 17.00 9.78 10.31
N GLN A 109 16.69 11.00 9.87
CA GLN A 109 16.03 12.00 10.71
C GLN A 109 14.64 11.57 11.23
N PHE A 110 13.93 10.67 10.55
CA PHE A 110 12.63 10.18 11.03
C PHE A 110 12.74 9.40 12.36
N ILE A 111 13.89 8.77 12.62
CA ILE A 111 14.13 7.98 13.84
C ILE A 111 14.14 8.86 15.11
N PRO A 112 15.02 9.86 15.27
CA PRO A 112 15.03 10.70 16.47
C PRO A 112 13.74 11.53 16.63
N ILE A 113 13.07 11.88 15.53
CA ILE A 113 11.75 12.54 15.57
C ILE A 113 10.68 11.57 16.12
N GLY A 114 10.90 10.25 16.06
CA GLY A 114 9.99 9.24 16.57
C GLY A 114 8.80 8.98 15.64
N ILE A 115 9.02 9.12 14.33
CA ILE A 115 8.02 8.85 13.30
C ILE A 115 8.13 7.39 12.86
N LYS A 116 7.00 6.67 12.86
CA LYS A 116 6.94 5.26 12.47
C LYS A 116 6.92 5.11 10.94
N PRO A 117 7.38 3.97 10.38
CA PRO A 117 7.38 3.72 8.93
C PRO A 117 6.01 3.85 8.24
N GLY A 118 4.90 3.63 8.95
CA GLY A 118 3.55 3.80 8.39
C GLY A 118 3.03 5.25 8.35
N ALA A 119 3.78 6.22 8.84
CA ALA A 119 3.33 7.62 8.84
C ALA A 119 3.40 8.23 7.44
N ALA A 120 2.41 9.03 7.07
CA ALA A 120 2.30 9.62 5.73
C ALA A 120 3.56 10.36 5.25
N SER A 121 4.25 11.09 6.13
CA SER A 121 5.50 11.78 5.77
C SER A 121 6.66 10.84 5.48
N PHE A 122 6.74 9.72 6.21
CA PHE A 122 7.75 8.71 5.96
C PHE A 122 7.45 7.97 4.65
N VAL A 123 6.20 7.55 4.44
CA VAL A 123 5.77 6.88 3.21
C VAL A 123 6.02 7.77 1.99
N PHE A 124 5.62 9.05 2.05
CA PHE A 124 5.91 10.02 0.98
C PHE A 124 7.40 10.14 0.70
N TRP A 125 8.24 10.23 1.74
CA TRP A 125 9.68 10.32 1.57
C TRP A 125 10.25 9.07 0.89
N MET A 126 9.89 7.87 1.34
CA MET A 126 10.43 6.62 0.80
C MET A 126 9.97 6.35 -0.64
N VAL A 127 8.71 6.65 -0.96
CA VAL A 127 8.10 6.33 -2.26
C VAL A 127 8.36 7.43 -3.30
N VAL A 128 8.37 8.69 -2.89
CA VAL A 128 8.46 9.85 -3.82
C VAL A 128 9.72 10.67 -3.57
N GLY A 129 9.94 11.12 -2.33
CA GLY A 129 10.98 12.11 -2.01
C GLY A 129 12.41 11.64 -2.30
N ALA A 130 12.82 10.52 -1.71
CA ALA A 130 14.15 9.96 -1.85
C ALA A 130 14.44 9.51 -3.31
N PRO A 131 13.56 8.74 -4.00
CA PRO A 131 13.78 8.39 -5.40
C PRO A 131 13.89 9.60 -6.33
N LEU A 132 13.04 10.62 -6.13
CA LEU A 132 13.09 11.85 -6.92
C LEU A 132 14.38 12.65 -6.67
N LEU A 133 14.81 12.75 -5.41
CA LEU A 133 16.07 13.42 -5.06
C LEU A 133 17.28 12.70 -5.68
N ILE A 134 17.33 11.36 -5.58
CA ILE A 134 18.34 10.51 -6.23
C ILE A 134 18.36 10.76 -7.74
N PHE A 135 17.21 10.77 -8.40
CA PHE A 135 17.09 11.01 -9.84
C PHE A 135 17.62 12.39 -10.23
N LEU A 136 17.19 13.45 -9.53
CA LEU A 136 17.60 14.82 -9.80
C LEU A 136 19.11 15.00 -9.59
N LEU A 137 19.64 14.58 -8.43
CA LEU A 137 21.08 14.66 -8.14
C LEU A 137 21.90 13.87 -9.17
N SER A 138 21.43 12.70 -9.58
CA SER A 138 22.08 11.90 -10.63
C SER A 138 22.06 12.61 -11.99
N ALA A 139 20.96 13.31 -12.33
CA ALA A 139 20.85 14.06 -13.59
C ALA A 139 21.81 15.25 -13.62
N PHE A 140 21.91 16.00 -12.52
CA PHE A 140 22.89 17.08 -12.37
C PHE A 140 24.32 16.57 -12.37
N ALA A 141 24.61 15.45 -11.68
CA ALA A 141 25.92 14.82 -11.66
C ALA A 141 26.33 14.38 -13.08
N ARG A 142 25.47 13.65 -13.80
CA ARG A 142 25.74 13.22 -15.18
C ARG A 142 25.92 14.42 -16.13
N ALA A 143 25.11 15.46 -16.01
CA ALA A 143 25.24 16.66 -16.83
C ALA A 143 26.58 17.39 -16.56
N SER A 144 26.98 17.51 -15.30
CA SER A 144 28.25 18.14 -14.90
C SER A 144 29.46 17.37 -15.41
N LEU A 145 29.42 16.03 -15.29
CA LEU A 145 30.49 15.15 -15.76
C LEU A 145 30.63 15.21 -17.29
N ARG A 146 29.51 15.33 -18.02
CA ARG A 146 29.50 15.42 -19.48
C ARG A 146 30.06 16.76 -19.96
N GLU A 147 29.64 17.85 -19.35
CA GLU A 147 30.04 19.20 -19.74
C GLU A 147 31.40 19.62 -19.15
N ARG A 148 31.96 18.84 -18.22
CA ARG A 148 33.18 19.13 -17.45
C ARG A 148 33.15 20.50 -16.75
N ARG A 149 31.97 20.94 -16.32
CA ARG A 149 31.73 22.22 -15.65
C ARG A 149 30.52 22.13 -14.73
N LEU A 150 30.49 22.96 -13.68
CA LEU A 150 29.33 23.16 -12.81
C LEU A 150 28.34 24.19 -13.40
N PHE A 151 28.13 24.13 -14.71
CA PHE A 151 27.15 24.93 -15.43
C PHE A 151 26.23 23.98 -16.19
N TRP A 152 24.92 24.10 -15.94
CA TRP A 152 23.93 23.13 -16.40
C TRP A 152 23.06 23.73 -17.50
N PRO A 153 23.49 23.71 -18.78
CA PRO A 153 22.58 24.05 -19.85
C PRO A 153 21.44 23.04 -19.86
N TYR A 154 20.20 23.54 -19.96
CA TYR A 154 19.00 22.70 -19.92
C TYR A 154 19.07 21.48 -20.84
N ARG A 155 19.65 21.66 -22.04
CA ARG A 155 19.88 20.56 -22.99
C ARG A 155 20.65 19.39 -22.37
N ALA A 156 21.74 19.66 -21.65
CA ALA A 156 22.54 18.63 -21.01
C ALA A 156 21.79 17.96 -19.86
N LEU A 157 21.03 18.72 -19.07
CA LEU A 157 20.17 18.17 -18.01
C LEU A 157 19.06 17.29 -18.58
N TRP A 158 18.33 17.78 -19.59
CA TRP A 158 17.28 17.04 -20.26
C TRP A 158 17.80 15.72 -20.83
N GLN A 159 18.90 15.75 -21.57
CA GLN A 159 19.51 14.54 -22.12
C GLN A 159 19.98 13.59 -21.01
N SER A 160 20.57 14.12 -19.93
CA SER A 160 21.03 13.29 -18.80
C SER A 160 19.87 12.64 -18.05
N GLY A 161 18.81 13.39 -17.77
CA GLY A 161 17.59 12.92 -17.10
C GLY A 161 16.81 11.92 -17.95
N ALA A 162 16.61 12.19 -19.24
CA ALA A 162 15.94 11.26 -20.15
C ALA A 162 16.72 9.95 -20.31
N SER A 163 18.05 10.00 -20.40
CA SER A 163 18.88 8.79 -20.41
C SER A 163 18.84 8.05 -19.08
N LEU A 164 18.86 8.76 -17.93
CA LEU A 164 18.73 8.13 -16.61
C LEU A 164 17.43 7.35 -16.48
N LEU A 165 16.34 7.96 -16.92
CA LEU A 165 15.02 7.34 -16.88
C LEU A 165 14.98 6.08 -17.76
N ALA A 166 15.48 6.16 -19.00
CA ALA A 166 15.55 5.01 -19.89
C ALA A 166 16.44 3.89 -19.33
N ASP A 167 17.65 4.23 -18.86
CA ASP A 167 18.59 3.28 -18.25
C ASP A 167 17.97 2.61 -17.02
N GLY A 168 17.29 3.39 -16.17
CA GLY A 168 16.63 2.91 -14.96
C GLY A 168 15.44 1.99 -15.24
N LEU A 169 14.63 2.30 -16.25
CA LEU A 169 13.52 1.44 -16.68
C LEU A 169 14.03 0.09 -17.24
N ILE A 170 15.11 0.11 -18.02
CA ILE A 170 15.73 -1.12 -18.53
C ILE A 170 16.31 -1.94 -17.37
N ALA A 171 17.07 -1.31 -16.48
CA ALA A 171 17.66 -1.96 -15.32
C ALA A 171 16.59 -2.60 -14.42
N GLY A 172 15.60 -1.81 -13.99
CA GLY A 172 14.51 -2.29 -13.13
C GLY A 172 13.67 -3.37 -13.81
N GLY A 173 13.30 -3.17 -15.08
CA GLY A 173 12.50 -4.13 -15.84
C GLY A 173 13.20 -5.48 -16.03
N VAL A 174 14.49 -5.50 -16.35
CA VAL A 174 15.26 -6.75 -16.49
C VAL A 174 15.50 -7.41 -15.14
N GLY A 175 15.79 -6.63 -14.09
CA GLY A 175 15.91 -7.17 -12.72
C GLY A 175 14.64 -7.86 -12.25
N LEU A 176 13.49 -7.21 -12.45
CA LEU A 176 12.19 -7.78 -12.14
C LEU A 176 11.89 -9.02 -13.00
N ALA A 177 12.14 -8.94 -14.31
CA ALA A 177 11.92 -10.07 -15.21
C ALA A 177 12.78 -11.29 -14.84
N ALA A 178 14.03 -11.08 -14.38
CA ALA A 178 14.88 -12.17 -13.91
C ALA A 178 14.31 -12.86 -12.67
N VAL A 179 13.80 -12.08 -11.71
CA VAL A 179 13.12 -12.59 -10.51
C VAL A 179 11.87 -13.38 -10.89
N LEU A 180 11.00 -12.80 -11.73
CA LEU A 180 9.76 -13.46 -12.17
C LEU A 180 10.02 -14.73 -12.98
N PHE A 181 11.03 -14.70 -13.87
CA PHE A 181 11.42 -15.86 -14.66
C PHE A 181 11.86 -17.02 -13.75
N VAL A 182 12.71 -16.75 -12.76
CA VAL A 182 13.17 -17.76 -11.81
C VAL A 182 12.04 -18.24 -10.88
N ALA A 183 11.18 -17.32 -10.43
CA ALA A 183 10.02 -17.68 -9.62
C ALA A 183 9.06 -18.61 -10.38
N LEU A 184 8.88 -18.40 -11.69
CA LEU A 184 8.10 -19.26 -12.58
C LEU A 184 8.73 -20.66 -12.73
N TRP A 185 10.06 -20.75 -12.83
CA TRP A 185 10.76 -22.05 -12.81
C TRP A 185 10.57 -22.80 -11.50
N GLY A 186 10.32 -22.10 -10.38
CA GLY A 186 9.90 -22.73 -9.13
C GLY A 186 8.63 -23.57 -9.28
N ALA A 187 7.66 -23.12 -10.07
CA ALA A 187 6.45 -23.91 -10.37
C ALA A 187 6.79 -25.18 -11.18
N ALA A 188 7.72 -25.07 -12.14
CA ALA A 188 8.19 -26.23 -12.91
C ALA A 188 8.95 -27.24 -12.04
N PHE A 189 9.80 -26.79 -11.12
CA PHE A 189 10.49 -27.67 -10.16
C PHE A 189 9.53 -28.37 -9.21
N LYS A 190 8.47 -27.67 -8.76
CA LYS A 190 7.42 -28.28 -7.94
C LYS A 190 6.72 -29.44 -8.68
N ALA A 191 6.52 -29.34 -10.00
CA ALA A 191 5.90 -30.40 -10.80
C ALA A 191 6.75 -31.68 -10.94
N PHE A 192 8.05 -31.64 -10.59
CA PHE A 192 8.96 -32.80 -10.57
C PHE A 192 9.38 -33.19 -9.15
N ASP A 193 8.63 -32.76 -8.12
CA ASP A 193 8.92 -33.03 -6.70
C ASP A 193 10.33 -32.58 -6.25
N MET A 194 10.86 -31.53 -6.88
CA MET A 194 12.19 -30.97 -6.56
C MET A 194 12.09 -29.89 -5.47
N ASP A 195 11.55 -30.21 -4.30
CA ASP A 195 11.27 -29.25 -3.21
C ASP A 195 12.48 -28.43 -2.76
N TRP A 196 13.66 -29.05 -2.76
CA TRP A 196 14.91 -28.35 -2.42
C TRP A 196 15.20 -27.20 -3.39
N ALA A 197 14.87 -27.35 -4.68
CA ALA A 197 15.08 -26.34 -5.69
C ALA A 197 14.04 -25.22 -5.55
N VAL A 198 12.77 -25.55 -5.29
CA VAL A 198 11.69 -24.59 -5.02
C VAL A 198 12.07 -23.67 -3.86
N LYS A 199 12.53 -24.24 -2.74
CA LYS A 199 12.97 -23.47 -1.56
C LYS A 199 14.07 -22.46 -1.89
N ILE A 200 15.00 -22.81 -2.79
CA ILE A 200 16.07 -21.90 -3.22
C ILE A 200 15.49 -20.79 -4.11
N VAL A 201 14.74 -21.13 -5.16
CA VAL A 201 14.30 -20.15 -6.17
C VAL A 201 13.19 -19.21 -5.68
N HIS A 202 12.47 -19.56 -4.62
CA HIS A 202 11.52 -18.66 -3.95
C HIS A 202 12.12 -17.94 -2.74
N SER A 203 13.36 -18.24 -2.34
CA SER A 203 14.02 -17.57 -1.22
C SER A 203 14.38 -16.11 -1.57
N PRO A 204 14.04 -15.12 -0.72
CA PRO A 204 14.54 -13.75 -0.87
C PRO A 204 16.07 -13.66 -0.89
N ALA A 205 16.75 -14.57 -0.18
CA ALA A 205 18.22 -14.68 -0.14
C ALA A 205 18.83 -15.00 -1.51
N PHE A 206 18.05 -15.61 -2.40
CA PHE A 206 18.45 -15.91 -3.78
C PHE A 206 17.91 -14.86 -4.77
N LEU A 207 16.63 -14.53 -4.66
CA LEU A 207 15.94 -13.64 -5.60
C LEU A 207 16.45 -12.20 -5.56
N LEU A 208 16.73 -11.64 -4.37
CA LEU A 208 17.19 -10.25 -4.27
C LEU A 208 18.59 -10.06 -4.87
N PRO A 209 19.61 -10.91 -4.59
CA PRO A 209 20.89 -10.86 -5.30
C PRO A 209 20.75 -11.06 -6.80
N LEU A 210 19.94 -12.03 -7.24
CA LEU A 210 19.70 -12.29 -8.66
C LEU A 210 19.13 -11.05 -9.37
N GLY A 211 18.04 -10.49 -8.82
CA GLY A 211 17.37 -9.32 -9.38
C GLY A 211 18.28 -8.09 -9.39
N GLY A 212 19.01 -7.86 -8.30
CA GLY A 212 19.98 -6.75 -8.21
C GLY A 212 21.12 -6.89 -9.20
N GLY A 213 21.70 -8.08 -9.34
CA GLY A 213 22.79 -8.36 -10.29
C GLY A 213 22.33 -8.23 -11.75
N ALA A 214 21.15 -8.78 -12.08
CA ALA A 214 20.54 -8.65 -13.39
C ALA A 214 20.22 -7.19 -13.74
N ALA A 215 19.66 -6.43 -12.80
CA ALA A 215 19.36 -5.00 -12.98
C ALA A 215 20.62 -4.18 -13.26
N ALA A 216 21.67 -4.37 -12.45
CA ALA A 216 22.92 -3.62 -12.61
C ALA A 216 23.62 -3.96 -13.94
N LEU A 217 23.62 -5.24 -14.33
CA LEU A 217 24.15 -5.68 -15.62
C LEU A 217 23.37 -5.06 -16.79
N ALA A 218 22.02 -5.11 -16.74
CA ALA A 218 21.16 -4.52 -17.76
C ALA A 218 21.32 -3.00 -17.87
N GLY A 219 21.45 -2.30 -16.74
CA GLY A 219 21.78 -0.88 -16.71
C GLY A 219 23.14 -0.58 -17.34
N GLY A 220 24.15 -1.43 -17.10
CA GLY A 220 25.43 -1.37 -17.80
C GLY A 220 25.28 -1.53 -19.32
N LEU A 221 24.54 -2.54 -19.77
CA LEU A 221 24.30 -2.82 -21.19
C LEU A 221 23.56 -1.67 -21.89
N ALA A 222 22.51 -1.14 -21.26
CA ALA A 222 21.77 0.03 -21.75
C ALA A 222 22.70 1.23 -21.98
N ARG A 223 23.64 1.45 -21.04
CA ARG A 223 24.60 2.55 -21.10
C ARG A 223 25.75 2.34 -22.09
N SER A 224 25.96 1.12 -22.58
CA SER A 224 26.91 0.79 -23.65
C SER A 224 26.27 0.79 -25.04
N ASN A 225 24.96 0.60 -25.12
CA ASN A 225 24.23 0.52 -26.37
C ASN A 225 23.30 1.72 -26.52
N GLU A 226 23.78 2.78 -27.17
CA GLU A 226 23.03 4.02 -27.37
C GLU A 226 21.68 3.77 -28.06
N LYS A 227 21.60 2.79 -28.96
CA LYS A 227 20.35 2.43 -29.66
C LYS A 227 19.26 1.95 -28.69
N LEU A 228 19.63 1.22 -27.64
CA LEU A 228 18.66 0.69 -26.68
C LEU A 228 18.03 1.81 -25.85
N GLY A 229 18.87 2.70 -25.31
CA GLY A 229 18.40 3.87 -24.56
C GLY A 229 17.61 4.84 -25.43
N GLU A 230 18.02 5.05 -26.68
CA GLU A 230 17.29 5.86 -27.65
C GLU A 230 15.95 5.26 -28.04
N ALA A 231 15.84 3.93 -28.18
CA ALA A 231 14.58 3.26 -28.46
C ALA A 231 13.56 3.47 -27.34
N VAL A 232 13.94 3.20 -26.08
CA VAL A 232 13.07 3.41 -24.91
C VAL A 232 12.67 4.87 -24.78
N ARG A 233 13.62 5.80 -24.90
CA ARG A 233 13.32 7.23 -24.89
C ARG A 233 12.36 7.62 -26.01
N SER A 234 12.56 7.09 -27.22
CA SER A 234 11.69 7.38 -28.37
C SER A 234 10.26 6.93 -28.11
N ILE A 235 10.07 5.74 -27.54
CA ILE A 235 8.75 5.22 -27.15
C ILE A 235 8.07 6.16 -26.14
N LEU A 236 8.78 6.56 -25.08
CA LEU A 236 8.24 7.48 -24.07
C LEU A 236 7.85 8.84 -24.67
N LEU A 237 8.68 9.37 -25.58
CA LEU A 237 8.41 10.65 -26.25
C LEU A 237 7.27 10.57 -27.27
N ILE A 238 7.10 9.42 -27.94
CA ILE A 238 5.90 9.15 -28.75
C ILE A 238 4.66 9.12 -27.85
N GLY A 239 4.75 8.43 -26.71
CA GLY A 239 3.71 8.40 -25.69
C GLY A 239 3.31 9.81 -25.23
N CYS A 240 4.27 10.71 -24.97
CA CYS A 240 3.96 12.10 -24.62
C CYS A 240 3.26 12.87 -25.75
N ARG A 241 3.65 12.65 -27.01
CA ARG A 241 3.01 13.32 -28.16
C ARG A 241 1.58 12.83 -28.41
N ILE A 242 1.30 11.55 -28.17
CA ILE A 242 -0.05 10.97 -28.26
C ILE A 242 -0.88 11.34 -27.02
N GLY A 243 -0.24 11.33 -25.85
CA GLY A 243 -0.85 11.65 -24.58
C GLY A 243 -1.26 13.11 -24.47
N LEU A 244 -0.56 14.05 -25.11
CA LEU A 244 -0.88 15.47 -24.99
C LEU A 244 -2.28 15.83 -25.53
N PRO A 245 -2.71 15.41 -26.73
CA PRO A 245 -4.11 15.58 -27.17
C PRO A 245 -5.14 14.98 -26.23
N LEU A 246 -4.88 13.77 -25.72
CA LEU A 246 -5.77 13.10 -24.78
C LEU A 246 -5.85 13.89 -23.47
N ALA A 247 -4.72 14.26 -22.90
CA ALA A 247 -4.62 15.07 -21.70
C ALA A 247 -5.36 16.41 -21.89
N ALA A 248 -5.18 17.11 -23.00
CA ALA A 248 -5.88 18.35 -23.30
C ALA A 248 -7.40 18.16 -23.40
N LEU A 249 -7.87 17.13 -24.12
CA LEU A 249 -9.30 16.86 -24.31
C LEU A 249 -9.97 16.44 -23.00
N PHE A 250 -9.42 15.44 -22.31
CA PHE A 250 -9.96 14.99 -21.03
C PHE A 250 -9.88 16.09 -19.97
N SER A 251 -8.81 16.90 -19.98
CA SER A 251 -8.70 18.02 -19.05
C SER A 251 -9.76 19.08 -19.33
N LEU A 252 -10.10 19.34 -20.60
CA LEU A 252 -11.15 20.27 -20.98
C LEU A 252 -12.52 19.76 -20.50
N VAL A 253 -12.84 18.50 -20.79
CA VAL A 253 -14.10 17.86 -20.36
C VAL A 253 -14.22 17.87 -18.83
N PHE A 254 -13.16 17.47 -18.13
CA PHE A 254 -13.12 17.47 -16.68
C PHE A 254 -13.29 18.88 -16.11
N THR A 255 -12.65 19.89 -16.71
CA THR A 255 -12.78 21.29 -16.28
C THR A 255 -14.20 21.82 -16.49
N MET A 256 -14.86 21.46 -17.59
CA MET A 256 -16.28 21.80 -17.80
C MET A 256 -17.17 21.16 -16.73
N GLY A 257 -16.91 19.90 -16.36
CA GLY A 257 -17.60 19.23 -15.26
C GLY A 257 -17.33 19.89 -13.90
N LEU A 258 -16.11 20.39 -13.67
CA LEU A 258 -15.75 21.10 -12.44
C LEU A 258 -16.46 22.47 -12.35
N VAL A 259 -16.61 23.18 -13.47
CA VAL A 259 -17.33 24.47 -13.52
C VAL A 259 -18.82 24.29 -13.24
N SER A 260 -19.43 23.19 -13.69
CA SER A 260 -20.85 22.92 -13.44
C SER A 260 -21.13 22.32 -12.07
N GLY A 261 -20.28 21.41 -11.59
CA GLY A 261 -20.47 20.66 -10.34
C GLY A 261 -19.75 21.22 -9.11
N GLY A 262 -18.83 22.17 -9.28
CA GLY A 262 -17.98 22.67 -8.21
C GLY A 262 -16.96 21.65 -7.69
N VAL A 263 -16.07 22.09 -6.80
CA VAL A 263 -15.02 21.25 -6.20
C VAL A 263 -15.60 20.14 -5.31
N ASP A 264 -16.78 20.36 -4.72
CA ASP A 264 -17.46 19.38 -3.86
C ASP A 264 -17.89 18.13 -4.62
N SER A 265 -18.10 18.23 -5.94
CA SER A 265 -18.35 17.06 -6.79
C SER A 265 -17.18 16.07 -6.79
N LEU A 266 -15.97 16.51 -6.46
CA LEU A 266 -14.79 15.67 -6.37
C LEU A 266 -14.72 14.84 -5.08
N GLU A 267 -15.52 15.14 -4.05
CA GLU A 267 -15.54 14.37 -2.80
C GLU A 267 -16.12 12.95 -2.98
N LYS A 268 -16.77 12.70 -4.12
CA LYS A 268 -17.34 11.40 -4.50
C LYS A 268 -16.29 10.44 -5.10
N VAL A 269 -15.09 10.93 -5.36
CA VAL A 269 -13.98 10.16 -5.93
C VAL A 269 -13.13 9.60 -4.78
N PRO A 270 -12.58 8.37 -4.87
CA PRO A 270 -11.77 7.77 -3.80
C PRO A 270 -10.47 8.53 -3.47
N LEU A 271 -10.05 9.46 -4.33
CA LEU A 271 -8.91 10.34 -4.11
C LEU A 271 -9.35 11.66 -3.46
N THR A 272 -8.49 12.24 -2.61
CA THR A 272 -8.76 13.60 -2.11
C THR A 272 -8.86 14.59 -3.28
N PRO A 273 -9.81 15.56 -3.26
CA PRO A 273 -9.96 16.53 -4.34
C PRO A 273 -8.64 17.24 -4.69
N THR A 274 -7.88 17.68 -3.68
CA THR A 274 -6.54 18.26 -3.87
C THR A 274 -5.58 17.29 -4.53
N GLY A 275 -5.50 16.04 -4.05
CA GLY A 275 -4.59 15.03 -4.59
C GLY A 275 -4.87 14.71 -6.06
N LEU A 276 -6.15 14.54 -6.44
CA LEU A 276 -6.54 14.30 -7.83
C LEU A 276 -6.13 15.45 -8.75
N LEU A 277 -6.47 16.69 -8.37
CA LEU A 277 -6.17 17.88 -9.18
C LEU A 277 -4.66 18.09 -9.35
N LEU A 278 -3.87 17.86 -8.29
CA LEU A 278 -2.41 17.92 -8.37
C LEU A 278 -1.83 16.81 -9.26
N ALA A 279 -2.35 15.58 -9.16
CA ALA A 279 -1.90 14.48 -10.01
C ALA A 279 -2.17 14.77 -11.50
N LEU A 280 -3.38 15.25 -11.83
CA LEU A 280 -3.74 15.63 -13.19
C LEU A 280 -2.86 16.77 -13.73
N ALA A 281 -2.58 17.79 -12.91
CA ALA A 281 -1.69 18.89 -13.27
C ALA A 281 -0.26 18.40 -13.51
N LEU A 282 0.33 17.66 -12.56
CA LEU A 282 1.72 17.16 -12.66
C LEU A 282 1.92 16.19 -13.84
N ILE A 283 0.97 15.31 -14.11
CA ILE A 283 1.02 14.41 -15.28
C ILE A 283 0.96 15.23 -16.57
N SER A 284 0.06 16.21 -16.65
CA SER A 284 -0.05 17.09 -17.83
C SER A 284 1.22 17.92 -18.05
N GLU A 285 1.80 18.42 -16.97
CA GLU A 285 3.09 19.12 -16.95
C GLU A 285 4.25 18.25 -17.43
N LEU A 286 4.28 16.97 -17.01
CA LEU A 286 5.28 15.99 -17.45
C LEU A 286 5.12 15.63 -18.93
N ILE A 287 3.88 15.37 -19.38
CA ILE A 287 3.55 15.09 -20.79
C ILE A 287 3.96 16.27 -21.66
N PHE A 288 3.61 17.50 -21.25
CA PHE A 288 4.04 18.71 -21.95
C PHE A 288 5.57 18.81 -22.01
N ASN A 289 6.26 18.56 -20.90
CA ASN A 289 7.73 18.58 -20.87
C ASN A 289 8.34 17.52 -21.81
N GLY A 290 7.73 16.35 -21.94
CA GLY A 290 8.06 15.33 -22.94
C GLY A 290 7.84 15.77 -24.39
N VAL A 291 6.87 16.64 -24.65
CA VAL A 291 6.69 17.25 -25.98
C VAL A 291 7.69 18.39 -26.23
N TYR A 292 7.99 19.19 -25.21
CA TYR A 292 8.96 20.30 -25.25
C TYR A 292 10.41 19.83 -25.43
N GLN A 293 10.77 18.73 -24.79
CA GLN A 293 12.07 18.08 -24.85
C GLN A 293 13.24 19.00 -24.45
N GLU A 294 14.26 19.10 -25.31
CA GLU A 294 15.43 19.96 -25.12
C GLU A 294 15.21 21.41 -25.59
N GLY A 295 13.98 21.77 -26.00
CA GLY A 295 13.66 23.07 -26.60
C GLY A 295 14.06 23.20 -28.08
N ALA A 296 14.27 22.06 -28.76
CA ALA A 296 14.67 22.02 -30.17
C ALA A 296 13.47 22.16 -31.11
N GLY A 297 13.23 23.37 -31.60
CA GLY A 297 12.28 23.67 -32.66
C GLY A 297 10.80 23.62 -32.26
N LYS A 298 9.94 24.11 -33.16
CA LYS A 298 8.48 24.15 -32.95
C LYS A 298 7.86 22.79 -33.33
N PRO A 299 6.95 22.22 -32.53
CA PRO A 299 6.22 21.04 -32.92
C PRO A 299 5.21 21.37 -34.03
N PRO A 300 4.63 20.34 -34.69
CA PRO A 300 3.58 20.52 -35.67
C PRO A 300 2.40 21.34 -35.10
N ASN A 301 1.73 22.11 -35.96
CA ASN A 301 0.68 23.05 -35.54
C ASN A 301 -0.49 22.38 -34.79
N TRP A 302 -0.85 21.15 -35.14
CA TRP A 302 -1.92 20.42 -34.43
C TRP A 302 -1.53 20.14 -32.97
N LEU A 303 -0.28 19.75 -32.71
CA LEU A 303 0.23 19.48 -31.36
C LEU A 303 0.42 20.77 -30.56
N ARG A 304 0.77 21.88 -31.24
CA ARG A 304 0.81 23.22 -30.63
C ARG A 304 -0.57 23.63 -30.11
N GLY A 305 -1.63 23.43 -30.90
CA GLY A 305 -3.00 23.73 -30.49
C GLY A 305 -3.40 22.99 -29.21
N PHE A 306 -3.13 21.68 -29.12
CA PHE A 306 -3.38 20.92 -27.89
C PHE A 306 -2.51 21.36 -26.70
N SER A 307 -1.26 21.79 -26.96
CA SER A 307 -0.41 22.38 -25.92
C SER A 307 -1.07 23.62 -25.33
N TRP A 308 -1.66 24.49 -26.16
CA TRP A 308 -2.34 25.71 -25.68
C TRP A 308 -3.52 25.36 -24.78
N VAL A 309 -4.37 24.42 -25.20
CA VAL A 309 -5.52 23.95 -24.42
C VAL A 309 -5.05 23.39 -23.07
N ALA A 310 -4.10 22.46 -23.07
CA ALA A 310 -3.58 21.85 -21.85
C ALA A 310 -3.01 22.91 -20.88
N LEU A 311 -2.17 23.82 -21.38
CA LEU A 311 -1.50 24.82 -20.54
C LEU A 311 -2.45 25.89 -19.99
N VAL A 312 -3.49 26.27 -20.72
CA VAL A 312 -4.51 27.23 -20.23
C VAL A 312 -5.39 26.62 -19.13
N ILE A 313 -5.52 25.29 -19.09
CA ILE A 313 -6.30 24.59 -18.07
C ILE A 313 -5.51 24.40 -16.76
N LEU A 314 -4.19 24.22 -16.81
CA LEU A 314 -3.36 23.98 -15.61
C LEU A 314 -3.60 24.97 -14.44
N PRO A 315 -3.74 26.29 -14.66
CA PRO A 315 -4.04 27.25 -13.59
C PRO A 315 -5.37 26.97 -12.90
N ILE A 316 -6.36 26.46 -13.64
CA ILE A 316 -7.67 26.10 -13.07
C ILE A 316 -7.51 24.94 -12.09
N TYR A 317 -6.69 23.94 -12.43
CA TYR A 317 -6.38 22.84 -11.51
C TYR A 317 -5.62 23.31 -10.28
N ALA A 318 -4.61 24.16 -10.45
CA ALA A 318 -3.86 24.72 -9.33
C ALA A 318 -4.76 25.52 -8.37
N VAL A 319 -5.64 26.38 -8.91
CA VAL A 319 -6.57 27.18 -8.10
C VAL A 319 -7.61 26.29 -7.41
N ALA A 320 -8.21 25.34 -8.13
CA ALA A 320 -9.19 24.42 -7.54
C ALA A 320 -8.55 23.54 -6.44
N ALA A 321 -7.32 23.07 -6.64
CA ALA A 321 -6.58 22.31 -5.65
C ALA A 321 -6.27 23.15 -4.40
N ALA A 322 -5.91 24.43 -4.60
CA ALA A 322 -5.69 25.38 -3.53
C ALA A 322 -6.97 25.63 -2.71
N MET A 323 -8.11 25.83 -3.36
CA MET A 323 -9.41 25.99 -2.70
C MET A 323 -9.79 24.74 -1.90
N ALA A 324 -9.67 23.55 -2.50
CA ALA A 324 -9.94 22.27 -1.83
C ALA A 324 -9.06 22.09 -0.57
N LEU A 325 -7.77 22.38 -0.69
CA LEU A 325 -6.83 22.25 0.41
C LEU A 325 -7.11 23.29 1.50
N TRP A 326 -7.39 24.53 1.10
CA TRP A 326 -7.70 25.63 2.00
C TRP A 326 -8.87 25.29 2.92
N MET A 327 -9.97 24.75 2.38
CA MET A 327 -11.15 24.36 3.19
C MET A 327 -10.78 23.38 4.30
N ARG A 328 -9.87 22.42 4.03
CA ARG A 328 -9.43 21.44 5.03
C ARG A 328 -8.43 22.02 6.03
N VAL A 329 -7.54 22.90 5.59
CA VAL A 329 -6.58 23.59 6.48
C VAL A 329 -7.29 24.59 7.39
N ASP A 330 -8.29 25.31 6.89
CA ASP A 330 -9.07 26.24 7.68
C ASP A 330 -9.91 25.51 8.75
N ALA A 331 -10.59 24.43 8.36
CA ALA A 331 -11.41 23.63 9.27
C ALA A 331 -10.60 22.88 10.32
N TYR A 332 -9.48 22.23 9.94
CA TYR A 332 -8.80 21.25 10.79
C TYR A 332 -7.32 21.56 11.08
N GLY A 333 -6.77 22.63 10.52
CA GLY A 333 -5.35 22.96 10.61
C GLY A 333 -4.46 22.13 9.69
N LEU A 334 -3.16 22.45 9.72
CA LEU A 334 -2.16 21.66 8.99
C LEU A 334 -1.92 20.33 9.70
N THR A 335 -1.89 19.29 8.88
CA THR A 335 -1.46 17.93 9.24
C THR A 335 -0.36 17.53 8.28
N PRO A 336 0.46 16.50 8.59
CA PRO A 336 1.59 16.17 7.74
C PRO A 336 1.21 15.89 6.27
N PRO A 337 0.12 15.16 5.95
CA PRO A 337 -0.36 15.02 4.58
C PRO A 337 -0.74 16.35 3.91
N ARG A 338 -1.39 17.27 4.64
CA ARG A 338 -1.81 18.58 4.10
C ARG A 338 -0.62 19.51 3.86
N MET A 339 0.43 19.42 4.68
CA MET A 339 1.66 20.18 4.46
C MET A 339 2.40 19.66 3.22
N ILE A 340 2.47 18.34 3.02
CA ILE A 340 3.00 17.75 1.78
C ILE A 340 2.19 18.21 0.57
N ALA A 341 0.85 18.19 0.66
CA ALA A 341 -0.02 18.69 -0.39
C ALA A 341 0.18 20.18 -0.69
N LEU A 342 0.42 21.01 0.34
CA LEU A 342 0.71 22.43 0.18
C LEU A 342 2.04 22.66 -0.56
N ILE A 343 3.07 21.88 -0.23
CA ILE A 343 4.37 21.92 -0.91
C ILE A 343 4.20 21.51 -2.37
N ALA A 344 3.55 20.38 -2.62
CA ALA A 344 3.28 19.88 -3.97
C ALA A 344 2.50 20.92 -4.79
N LEU A 345 1.43 21.49 -4.22
CA LEU A 345 0.65 22.57 -4.83
C LEU A 345 1.50 23.79 -5.17
N THR A 346 2.40 24.21 -4.27
CA THR A 346 3.26 25.36 -4.50
C THR A 346 4.22 25.11 -5.67
N LEU A 347 4.82 23.92 -5.74
CA LEU A 347 5.73 23.54 -6.81
C LEU A 347 5.00 23.38 -8.14
N THR A 348 3.83 22.75 -8.16
CA THR A 348 2.96 22.64 -9.34
C THR A 348 2.52 24.02 -9.81
N ALA A 349 2.02 24.89 -8.93
CA ALA A 349 1.60 26.24 -9.31
C ALA A 349 2.76 27.07 -9.87
N ALA A 350 3.95 26.98 -9.27
CA ALA A 350 5.15 27.64 -9.77
C ALA A 350 5.53 27.15 -11.18
N TYR A 351 5.45 25.84 -11.42
CA TYR A 351 5.73 25.25 -12.73
C TYR A 351 4.66 25.60 -13.76
N THR A 352 3.38 25.58 -13.38
CA THR A 352 2.26 26.07 -14.20
C THR A 352 2.48 27.53 -14.65
N LEU A 353 2.87 28.43 -13.74
CA LEU A 353 3.17 29.83 -14.08
C LEU A 353 4.34 29.96 -15.04
N LEU A 354 5.39 29.15 -14.84
CA LEU A 354 6.53 29.07 -15.76
C LEU A 354 6.09 28.64 -17.16
N LEU A 355 5.24 27.61 -17.26
CA LEU A 355 4.74 27.12 -18.55
C LEU A 355 3.81 28.13 -19.23
N LEU A 356 2.96 28.84 -18.47
CA LEU A 356 2.16 29.94 -18.98
C LEU A 356 3.03 31.09 -19.52
N PHE A 357 4.10 31.45 -18.81
CA PHE A 357 5.05 32.44 -19.31
C PHE A 357 5.73 31.97 -20.60
N GLY A 358 6.06 30.68 -20.68
CA GLY A 358 6.50 30.01 -21.90
C GLY A 358 5.49 30.16 -23.05
N LEU A 359 4.22 29.86 -22.79
CA LEU A 359 3.13 29.99 -23.75
C LEU A 359 2.96 31.43 -24.24
N ILE A 360 2.93 32.40 -23.33
CA ILE A 360 2.83 33.83 -23.67
C ILE A 360 3.98 34.24 -24.58
N SER A 361 5.21 33.78 -24.28
CA SER A 361 6.39 34.09 -25.09
C SER A 361 6.27 33.63 -26.55
N GLU A 362 5.48 32.58 -26.83
CA GLU A 362 5.24 32.07 -28.19
C GLU A 362 4.62 33.13 -29.11
N PHE A 363 3.72 33.98 -28.59
CA PHE A 363 3.01 35.01 -29.36
C PHE A 363 3.86 36.25 -29.65
N PHE A 364 4.88 36.51 -28.82
CA PHE A 364 5.84 37.61 -29.02
C PHE A 364 7.11 37.16 -29.76
N ALA A 365 7.36 35.85 -29.84
CA ALA A 365 8.57 35.28 -30.43
C ALA A 365 8.55 35.17 -31.97
N LYS A 366 7.80 36.01 -32.70
CA LYS A 366 7.81 36.07 -34.19
C LYS A 366 9.22 36.25 -34.80
N ARG A 367 10.24 36.49 -33.98
CA ARG A 367 11.66 36.69 -34.34
C ARG A 367 12.60 35.50 -34.02
N PHE A 368 12.12 34.40 -33.43
CA PHE A 368 12.98 33.28 -32.99
C PHE A 368 12.62 31.92 -33.60
N SER A 369 13.64 31.12 -33.91
CA SER A 369 13.53 29.72 -34.36
C SER A 369 13.19 28.72 -33.23
N MET A 370 13.25 29.17 -31.98
CA MET A 370 13.00 28.37 -30.77
C MET A 370 11.54 28.48 -30.32
N TRP A 371 10.95 27.36 -29.86
CA TRP A 371 9.61 27.31 -29.28
C TRP A 371 9.68 27.56 -27.77
N MET A 372 8.84 28.46 -27.26
CA MET A 372 8.80 28.90 -25.85
C MET A 372 10.19 29.11 -25.21
N PRO A 373 11.01 30.07 -25.69
CA PRO A 373 12.43 30.20 -25.30
C PRO A 373 12.74 30.28 -23.79
N PRO A 374 11.90 30.91 -22.93
CA PRO A 374 12.18 30.99 -21.50
C PRO A 374 12.13 29.63 -20.77
N VAL A 375 11.32 28.68 -21.26
CA VAL A 375 11.01 27.42 -20.58
C VAL A 375 12.28 26.62 -20.29
N ALA A 376 13.21 26.51 -21.23
CA ALA A 376 14.47 25.79 -21.03
C ALA A 376 15.27 26.31 -19.81
N LYS A 377 15.48 27.64 -19.71
CA LYS A 377 16.23 28.23 -18.59
C LYS A 377 15.48 28.04 -17.28
N LEU A 378 14.18 28.28 -17.29
CA LEU A 378 13.36 28.21 -16.09
C LEU A 378 13.18 26.75 -15.60
N ASN A 379 13.16 25.75 -16.48
CA ASN A 379 13.13 24.33 -16.09
C ASN A 379 14.38 23.93 -15.29
N THR A 380 15.54 24.48 -15.66
CA THR A 380 16.79 24.26 -14.91
C THR A 380 16.68 24.83 -13.49
N ALA A 381 16.13 26.05 -13.35
CA ALA A 381 15.87 26.65 -12.06
C ALA A 381 14.84 25.84 -11.26
N MET A 382 13.77 25.36 -11.90
CA MET A 382 12.73 24.57 -11.25
C MET A 382 13.28 23.25 -10.70
N ALA A 383 14.17 22.58 -11.42
CA ALA A 383 14.83 21.36 -10.94
C ALA A 383 15.68 21.61 -9.67
N LEU A 384 16.34 22.77 -9.56
CA LEU A 384 17.05 23.17 -8.35
C LEU A 384 16.09 23.50 -7.20
N VAL A 385 14.95 24.14 -7.49
CA VAL A 385 13.89 24.40 -6.50
C VAL A 385 13.33 23.08 -5.94
N TRP A 386 13.12 22.06 -6.78
CA TRP A 386 12.75 20.72 -6.32
C TRP A 386 13.78 20.11 -5.37
N ILE A 387 15.07 20.12 -5.73
CA ILE A 387 16.15 19.61 -4.87
C ILE A 387 16.16 20.35 -3.53
N ALA A 388 16.14 21.69 -3.57
CA ALA A 388 16.15 22.52 -2.37
C ALA A 388 14.92 22.22 -1.49
N THR A 389 13.75 22.06 -2.08
CA THR A 389 12.51 21.78 -1.35
C THR A 389 12.57 20.41 -0.67
N LEU A 390 13.00 19.37 -1.39
CA LEU A 390 13.15 18.02 -0.84
C LEU A 390 14.14 17.99 0.34
N VAL A 391 15.21 18.78 0.31
CA VAL A 391 16.15 18.90 1.45
C VAL A 391 15.54 19.74 2.59
N LEU A 392 14.90 20.85 2.28
CA LEU A 392 14.30 21.75 3.27
C LEU A 392 13.15 21.09 4.05
N MET A 393 12.45 20.12 3.46
CA MET A 393 11.44 19.29 4.14
C MET A 393 12.00 18.48 5.33
N HIS A 394 13.31 18.39 5.47
CA HIS A 394 14.00 17.78 6.62
C HIS A 394 14.61 18.84 7.54
N THR A 395 14.04 20.04 7.55
CA THR A 395 14.47 21.14 8.41
C THR A 395 13.26 21.76 9.08
N PRO A 396 13.39 22.38 10.27
CA PRO A 396 12.27 23.02 10.97
C PRO A 396 11.54 24.12 10.19
N LEU A 397 12.08 24.55 9.04
CA LEU A 397 11.46 25.52 8.13
C LEU A 397 10.30 24.90 7.34
N LEU A 398 10.47 23.68 6.81
CA LEU A 398 9.51 23.06 5.90
C LEU A 398 9.12 21.62 6.30
N ASP A 399 9.60 21.12 7.43
CA ASP A 399 9.27 19.79 7.95
C ASP A 399 7.74 19.64 8.18
N PRO A 400 7.07 18.70 7.48
CA PRO A 400 5.64 18.46 7.62
C PRO A 400 5.17 18.16 9.03
N ILE A 401 5.99 17.50 9.85
CA ILE A 401 5.67 17.15 11.25
C ILE A 401 5.78 18.41 12.12
N VAL A 402 6.88 19.15 12.02
CA VAL A 402 7.14 20.34 12.84
C VAL A 402 6.13 21.44 12.54
N VAL A 403 5.87 21.72 11.26
CA VAL A 403 4.90 22.74 10.85
C VAL A 403 3.48 22.35 11.29
N SER A 404 3.12 21.06 11.20
CA SER A 404 1.82 20.58 11.69
C SER A 404 1.68 20.75 13.20
N ALA A 405 2.70 20.39 13.98
CA ALA A 405 2.65 20.54 15.44
C ALA A 405 2.45 22.01 15.85
N ARG A 406 3.19 22.93 15.22
CA ARG A 406 3.02 24.38 15.42
C ARG A 406 1.64 24.87 15.00
N SER A 407 1.11 24.37 13.88
CA SER A 407 -0.23 24.74 13.41
C SER A 407 -1.32 24.33 14.40
N GLN A 408 -1.24 23.09 14.92
CA GLN A 408 -2.22 22.59 15.89
C GLN A 408 -2.13 23.35 17.22
N GLU A 409 -0.93 23.60 17.73
CA GLU A 409 -0.69 24.43 18.91
C GLU A 409 -1.30 25.83 18.75
N MET A 410 -0.97 26.53 17.65
CA MET A 410 -1.48 27.89 17.39
C MET A 410 -3.00 27.94 17.31
N ARG A 411 -3.66 26.91 16.79
CA ARG A 411 -5.13 26.86 16.73
C ARG A 411 -5.78 26.77 18.11
N LEU A 412 -5.16 26.03 19.03
CA LEU A 412 -5.63 25.94 20.40
C LEU A 412 -5.40 27.26 21.14
N VAL A 413 -4.17 27.79 21.08
CA VAL A 413 -3.78 29.02 21.81
C VAL A 413 -4.51 30.27 21.30
N SER A 414 -4.78 30.35 19.99
CA SER A 414 -5.57 31.46 19.44
C SER A 414 -7.08 31.36 19.69
N GLY A 415 -7.56 30.28 20.32
CA GLY A 415 -8.98 30.01 20.51
C GLY A 415 -9.74 29.62 19.23
N LYS A 416 -9.06 29.47 18.08
CA LYS A 416 -9.68 29.02 16.83
C LYS A 416 -10.27 27.61 16.96
N THR A 417 -9.71 26.79 17.84
CA THR A 417 -10.27 25.48 18.21
C THR A 417 -10.43 25.41 19.73
N PRO A 418 -11.67 25.34 20.25
CA PRO A 418 -11.91 25.21 21.69
C PRO A 418 -11.23 23.95 22.25
N ALA A 419 -10.69 24.05 23.47
CA ALA A 419 -9.93 22.97 24.11
C ALA A 419 -10.74 21.66 24.21
N GLU A 420 -12.05 21.73 24.42
CA GLU A 420 -12.95 20.58 24.54
C GLU A 420 -13.10 19.80 23.24
N LYS A 421 -12.93 20.48 22.09
CA LYS A 421 -13.01 19.87 20.76
C LYS A 421 -11.63 19.58 20.17
N PHE A 422 -10.56 19.93 20.89
CA PHE A 422 -9.20 19.81 20.41
C PHE A 422 -8.67 18.37 20.57
N ASP A 423 -7.94 17.91 19.56
CA ASP A 423 -7.39 16.55 19.50
C ASP A 423 -5.97 16.50 20.08
N PHE A 424 -5.86 16.42 21.40
CA PHE A 424 -4.59 16.29 22.10
C PHE A 424 -3.86 14.97 21.77
N GLY A 425 -4.61 13.90 21.49
CA GLY A 425 -4.03 12.62 21.07
C GLY A 425 -3.32 12.71 19.73
N PHE A 426 -3.79 13.55 18.81
CA PHE A 426 -3.09 13.77 17.55
C PHE A 426 -1.69 14.37 17.77
N LEU A 427 -1.57 15.40 18.62
CA LEU A 427 -0.26 15.94 19.02
C LEU A 427 0.62 14.87 19.69
N TYR A 428 0.05 14.08 20.60
CA TYR A 428 0.82 13.13 21.41
C TYR A 428 1.30 11.90 20.61
N PHE A 429 0.43 11.30 19.81
CA PHE A 429 0.68 10.01 19.14
C PHE A 429 1.12 10.12 17.68
N LYS A 430 0.73 11.17 16.95
CA LYS A 430 0.93 11.23 15.48
C LYS A 430 2.08 12.11 15.03
N LEU A 431 2.56 13.02 15.88
CA LEU A 431 3.58 14.03 15.50
C LEU A 431 4.93 13.84 16.20
N GLY A 432 5.17 12.68 16.84
CA GLY A 432 6.46 12.35 17.44
C GLY A 432 6.95 13.38 18.47
N HIS A 433 8.26 13.61 18.48
CA HIS A 433 8.91 14.59 19.37
C HIS A 433 8.38 16.02 19.20
N PRO A 434 8.22 16.58 17.98
CA PRO A 434 7.63 17.91 17.80
C PRO A 434 6.25 18.06 18.43
N GLY A 435 5.41 17.02 18.33
CA GLY A 435 4.09 16.99 18.97
C GLY A 435 4.16 16.96 20.50
N ARG A 436 5.01 16.11 21.07
CA ARG A 436 5.25 16.08 22.53
C ARG A 436 5.84 17.38 23.06
N ALA A 437 6.72 18.03 22.31
CA ALA A 437 7.27 19.33 22.65
C ALA A 437 6.18 20.44 22.62
N ALA A 438 5.22 20.36 21.70
CA ALA A 438 4.06 21.25 21.69
C ALA A 438 3.17 21.03 22.93
N ILE A 439 2.92 19.77 23.31
CA ILE A 439 2.21 19.44 24.56
C ILE A 439 2.92 20.05 25.77
N ALA A 440 4.24 19.86 25.90
CA ALA A 440 5.01 20.42 27.01
C ALA A 440 4.91 21.95 27.11
N ARG A 441 4.83 22.66 25.97
CA ARG A 441 4.57 24.11 25.96
C ARG A 441 3.14 24.45 26.40
N LEU A 442 2.15 23.71 25.93
CA LEU A 442 0.75 23.90 26.29
C LEU A 442 0.49 23.67 27.79
N GLU A 443 1.24 22.77 28.43
CA GLU A 443 1.14 22.54 29.87
C GLU A 443 1.46 23.80 30.69
N THR A 444 2.37 24.66 30.19
CA THR A 444 2.75 25.90 30.88
C THR A 444 1.64 26.94 30.96
N GLN A 445 0.55 26.79 30.18
CA GLN A 445 -0.57 27.74 30.18
C GLN A 445 -1.50 27.60 31.39
N ASN A 446 -1.40 26.49 32.14
CA ASN A 446 -2.21 26.22 33.34
C ASN A 446 -3.74 26.35 33.13
N ASP A 447 -4.24 26.21 31.89
CA ASP A 447 -5.67 26.15 31.61
C ASP A 447 -6.22 24.75 32.00
N PRO A 448 -7.24 24.67 32.87
CA PRO A 448 -7.76 23.39 33.36
C PRO A 448 -8.26 22.45 32.26
N LYS A 449 -8.83 22.98 31.17
CA LYS A 449 -9.39 22.19 30.07
C LYS A 449 -8.29 21.65 29.18
N ILE A 450 -7.25 22.45 28.92
CA ILE A 450 -6.04 22.03 28.21
C ILE A 450 -5.35 20.92 29.01
N GLN A 451 -5.19 21.10 30.32
CA GLN A 451 -4.59 20.09 31.20
C GLN A 451 -5.38 18.78 31.21
N ALA A 452 -6.72 18.85 31.30
CA ALA A 452 -7.57 17.66 31.22
C ALA A 452 -7.37 16.90 29.90
N GLY A 453 -7.36 17.61 28.77
CA GLY A 453 -7.14 17.01 27.46
C GLY A 453 -5.75 16.37 27.29
N ILE A 454 -4.70 17.02 27.80
CA ILE A 454 -3.33 16.49 27.82
C ILE A 454 -3.23 15.25 28.69
N ASN A 455 -3.79 15.29 29.90
CA ASN A 455 -3.77 14.15 30.82
C ASN A 455 -4.49 12.94 30.23
N ARG A 456 -5.64 13.16 29.58
CA ARG A 456 -6.35 12.10 28.83
C ARG A 456 -5.48 11.51 27.71
N ALA A 457 -4.77 12.34 26.96
CA ALA A 457 -3.87 11.86 25.90
C ALA A 457 -2.69 11.06 26.45
N LYS A 458 -2.12 11.47 27.59
CA LYS A 458 -1.02 10.78 28.27
C LYS A 458 -1.44 9.47 28.93
N ALA A 459 -2.68 9.40 29.43
CA ALA A 459 -3.23 8.21 30.09
C ALA A 459 -3.55 7.07 29.10
N ALA A 460 -3.83 7.40 27.83
CA ALA A 460 -4.12 6.41 26.80
C ALA A 460 -2.86 5.64 26.35
N SER A 461 -3.00 4.34 26.08
CA SER A 461 -1.93 3.50 25.51
C SER A 461 -1.73 3.72 24.01
N THR A 462 -2.82 3.96 23.27
CA THR A 462 -2.79 4.22 21.83
C THR A 462 -3.65 5.43 21.45
N TYR A 463 -3.46 5.94 20.23
CA TYR A 463 -4.30 7.00 19.68
C TYR A 463 -5.79 6.59 19.60
N TRP A 464 -6.07 5.31 19.39
CA TRP A 464 -7.43 4.80 19.30
C TRP A 464 -8.07 4.70 20.69
N ASP A 465 -7.32 4.30 21.71
CA ASP A 465 -7.77 4.34 23.11
C ASP A 465 -8.04 5.78 23.56
N TYR A 466 -7.29 6.76 23.05
CA TYR A 466 -7.58 8.17 23.29
C TYR A 466 -8.90 8.61 22.61
N LYS A 467 -9.13 8.19 21.36
CA LYS A 467 -10.33 8.53 20.58
C LYS A 467 -11.58 7.82 21.04
N THR A 468 -11.43 6.67 21.67
CA THR A 468 -12.52 5.85 22.20
C THR A 468 -12.52 6.02 23.71
N PRO A 469 -13.38 6.87 24.29
CA PRO A 469 -13.36 7.06 25.74
C PRO A 469 -13.57 5.72 26.45
N GLN A 470 -12.66 5.35 27.34
CA GLN A 470 -12.84 4.24 28.27
C GLN A 470 -13.87 4.61 29.38
N ASP A 471 -14.15 5.91 29.52
CA ASP A 471 -15.02 6.51 30.54
C ASP A 471 -16.53 6.38 30.28
N ASP A 472 -16.96 5.81 29.15
CA ASP A 472 -18.39 5.54 28.89
C ASP A 472 -18.84 4.16 29.43
N ILE A 473 -17.98 3.47 30.17
CA ILE A 473 -18.26 2.13 30.74
C ILE A 473 -18.48 2.18 32.26
N THR A 474 -18.16 3.30 32.93
CA THR A 474 -18.31 3.43 34.38
C THR A 474 -18.73 4.85 34.82
N ASP A 475 -19.92 5.30 34.44
CA ASP A 475 -20.60 6.40 35.15
C ASP A 475 -21.51 5.79 36.24
N PRO A 476 -21.21 5.97 37.55
CA PRO A 476 -22.03 5.47 38.64
C PRO A 476 -23.27 6.34 38.94
N GLU A 477 -23.46 7.49 38.29
CA GLU A 477 -24.61 8.38 38.51
C GLU A 477 -25.74 8.23 37.47
N ASN A 478 -25.57 7.37 36.46
CA ASN A 478 -26.61 7.10 35.47
C ASN A 478 -26.70 5.58 35.19
N PRO A 479 -27.58 4.83 35.89
CA PRO A 479 -27.61 3.37 35.76
C PRO A 479 -28.15 2.95 34.40
N VAL A 480 -27.26 2.35 33.59
CA VAL A 480 -27.59 1.69 32.33
C VAL A 480 -28.58 0.56 32.61
N SER A 481 -29.74 0.65 31.96
CA SER A 481 -30.91 -0.20 32.17
C SER A 481 -30.81 -1.50 31.36
N PRO A 482 -31.60 -2.55 31.66
CA PRO A 482 -31.65 -3.82 30.90
C PRO A 482 -31.89 -3.65 29.38
N LYS A 483 -32.39 -2.48 28.96
CA LYS A 483 -32.60 -2.05 27.57
C LYS A 483 -31.29 -1.81 26.81
N GLU A 484 -30.21 -1.51 27.50
CA GLU A 484 -28.89 -1.24 26.92
C GLU A 484 -28.02 -2.51 26.81
N GLN A 485 -28.36 -3.59 27.53
CA GLN A 485 -27.87 -4.95 27.24
C GLN A 485 -28.48 -5.55 25.95
N ALA A 486 -29.68 -5.13 25.55
CA ALA A 486 -30.30 -5.54 24.28
C ALA A 486 -29.67 -4.87 23.04
N LEU A 487 -29.27 -3.58 23.14
CA LEU A 487 -28.48 -2.87 22.11
C LEU A 487 -27.14 -3.55 21.80
N LEU A 488 -26.62 -4.31 22.78
CA LEU A 488 -25.36 -5.02 22.73
C LEU A 488 -25.43 -6.36 21.95
N GLN A 489 -26.61 -6.98 21.87
CA GLN A 489 -26.89 -8.15 21.01
C GLN A 489 -27.46 -7.78 19.63
N ILE A 490 -28.17 -6.64 19.48
CA ILE A 490 -28.53 -6.05 18.17
C ILE A 490 -27.28 -5.81 17.32
N ASN A 491 -26.17 -5.39 17.93
CA ASN A 491 -24.89 -5.24 17.25
C ASN A 491 -24.19 -6.56 16.85
N THR A 492 -24.65 -7.72 17.34
CA THR A 492 -24.08 -9.04 17.01
C THR A 492 -24.87 -9.74 15.89
N LEU A 493 -26.14 -9.39 15.66
CA LEU A 493 -26.95 -9.93 14.56
C LEU A 493 -27.07 -8.99 13.35
N LEU A 494 -26.72 -7.72 13.53
CA LEU A 494 -26.21 -6.90 12.44
C LEU A 494 -24.95 -7.52 11.82
N VAL A 495 -24.20 -8.44 12.44
CA VAL A 495 -23.02 -9.06 11.78
C VAL A 495 -23.41 -10.06 10.69
N SER A 496 -24.61 -10.66 10.76
CA SER A 496 -25.18 -11.49 9.68
C SER A 496 -26.12 -10.73 8.76
N ALA A 497 -26.72 -9.62 9.21
CA ALA A 497 -27.53 -8.74 8.34
C ALA A 497 -26.73 -7.62 7.65
N THR A 498 -25.60 -7.12 8.18
CA THR A 498 -24.83 -5.97 7.61
C THR A 498 -23.68 -6.34 6.67
N MET A 499 -23.74 -7.53 6.10
CA MET A 499 -23.39 -7.67 4.69
C MET A 499 -24.45 -7.00 3.77
N VAL A 500 -25.57 -6.50 4.33
CA VAL A 500 -26.51 -5.58 3.70
C VAL A 500 -27.04 -4.54 4.75
N MET A 501 -26.67 -3.27 4.57
CA MET A 501 -27.19 -2.06 5.28
C MET A 501 -26.58 -1.81 6.67
N LEU A 502 -25.52 -1.00 6.80
CA LEU A 502 -25.64 0.46 6.73
C LEU A 502 -24.39 1.10 6.06
N GLY A 503 -24.28 0.95 4.73
CA GLY A 503 -23.46 1.79 3.82
C GLY A 503 -22.61 0.99 2.84
N PRO A 504 -22.89 0.91 1.51
CA PRO A 504 -23.82 1.68 0.66
C PRO A 504 -25.20 0.99 0.46
N GLN A 505 -26.18 1.41 1.25
CA GLN A 505 -27.62 1.42 0.96
C GLN A 505 -27.96 1.75 -0.53
N ASP A 506 -28.89 1.17 -1.31
CA ASP A 506 -30.00 0.21 -1.12
C ASP A 506 -30.32 -0.46 -2.48
N PHE A 507 -29.32 -1.01 -3.17
CA PHE A 507 -29.47 -1.38 -4.59
C PHE A 507 -29.98 -2.82 -4.78
N ASP A 508 -30.96 -3.00 -5.67
CA ASP A 508 -31.52 -4.32 -5.98
C ASP A 508 -30.70 -5.03 -7.07
N TYR A 509 -29.61 -5.68 -6.65
CA TYR A 509 -28.66 -6.34 -7.54
C TYR A 509 -29.29 -7.45 -8.39
N GLY A 510 -30.34 -8.12 -7.90
CA GLY A 510 -31.12 -9.06 -8.68
C GLY A 510 -31.85 -8.37 -9.84
N ILE A 511 -32.42 -7.18 -9.62
CA ILE A 511 -33.03 -6.39 -10.71
C ILE A 511 -31.98 -5.99 -11.75
N LEU A 512 -30.78 -5.60 -11.31
CA LEU A 512 -29.69 -5.22 -12.21
C LEU A 512 -29.26 -6.40 -13.09
N LEU A 513 -29.08 -7.59 -12.52
CA LEU A 513 -28.60 -8.77 -13.24
C LEU A 513 -29.67 -9.44 -14.11
N TYR A 514 -30.90 -9.57 -13.62
CA TYR A 514 -31.91 -10.43 -14.21
C TYR A 514 -33.08 -9.70 -14.89
N ALA A 515 -33.40 -8.47 -14.48
CA ALA A 515 -34.63 -7.78 -14.94
C ALA A 515 -34.41 -6.80 -16.11
N LYS A 516 -33.18 -6.34 -16.34
CA LYS A 516 -32.86 -5.28 -17.33
C LYS A 516 -32.27 -5.78 -18.65
N GLY A 517 -32.28 -7.10 -18.91
CA GLY A 517 -31.73 -7.68 -20.13
C GLY A 517 -30.22 -7.45 -20.25
N GLU A 518 -29.69 -7.38 -21.48
CA GLU A 518 -28.25 -7.22 -21.72
C GLU A 518 -27.65 -5.95 -21.11
N ALA A 519 -28.36 -4.81 -21.18
CA ALA A 519 -27.88 -3.58 -20.57
C ALA A 519 -27.74 -3.68 -19.03
N GLY A 520 -28.55 -4.52 -18.39
CA GLY A 520 -28.43 -4.83 -16.96
C GLY A 520 -27.22 -5.72 -16.65
N LYS A 521 -27.00 -6.75 -17.47
CA LYS A 521 -25.84 -7.65 -17.36
C LYS A 521 -24.53 -6.91 -17.60
N ASP A 522 -24.49 -6.01 -18.57
CA ASP A 522 -23.32 -5.18 -18.85
C ASP A 522 -22.99 -4.26 -17.67
N ALA A 523 -24.01 -3.64 -17.06
CA ALA A 523 -23.85 -2.82 -15.88
C ALA A 523 -23.41 -3.64 -14.65
N PHE A 524 -23.93 -4.86 -14.48
CA PHE A 524 -23.54 -5.79 -13.43
C PHE A 524 -22.09 -6.30 -13.61
N ALA A 525 -21.69 -6.57 -14.85
CA ALA A 525 -20.32 -6.97 -15.20
C ALA A 525 -19.32 -5.82 -14.99
N ALA A 526 -19.69 -4.59 -15.35
CA ALA A 526 -18.87 -3.41 -15.10
C ALA A 526 -18.71 -3.14 -13.59
N LEU A 527 -19.77 -3.35 -12.79
CA LEU A 527 -19.67 -3.25 -11.33
C LEU A 527 -18.78 -4.36 -10.74
N SER A 528 -18.91 -5.59 -11.23
CA SER A 528 -18.03 -6.71 -10.83
C SER A 528 -16.57 -6.42 -11.16
N GLN A 529 -16.28 -5.94 -12.38
CA GLN A 529 -14.93 -5.52 -12.78
C GLN A 529 -14.39 -4.36 -11.92
N TRP A 530 -15.25 -3.45 -11.45
CA TRP A 530 -14.81 -2.38 -10.55
C TRP A 530 -14.45 -2.88 -9.15
N VAL A 531 -15.12 -3.93 -8.68
CA VAL A 531 -14.79 -4.64 -7.43
C VAL A 531 -13.50 -5.45 -7.60
N GLU A 532 -13.34 -6.15 -8.73
CA GLU A 532 -12.19 -7.02 -9.04
C GLU A 532 -10.94 -6.27 -9.53
N ALA A 533 -11.09 -5.02 -9.97
CA ALA A 533 -9.96 -4.21 -10.40
C ALA A 533 -9.05 -3.88 -9.20
N ASP A 534 -7.91 -4.57 -9.15
CA ASP A 534 -6.90 -4.37 -8.13
C ASP A 534 -6.38 -2.94 -8.15
N THR A 535 -6.45 -2.29 -7.00
CA THR A 535 -5.94 -0.94 -6.79
C THR A 535 -5.43 -0.86 -5.36
N ALA A 536 -4.13 -1.08 -5.20
CA ALA A 536 -3.37 -1.15 -3.95
C ALA A 536 -3.38 0.13 -3.05
N ASP A 537 -4.31 1.08 -3.25
CA ASP A 537 -4.30 2.40 -2.60
C ASP A 537 -5.70 2.97 -2.23
N GLN A 538 -6.70 2.12 -1.92
CA GLN A 538 -7.98 2.62 -1.41
C GLN A 538 -7.96 2.77 0.12
N ASN A 539 -8.58 3.84 0.64
CA ASN A 539 -8.69 4.01 2.09
C ASN A 539 -9.62 2.95 2.70
N GLY A 540 -9.49 2.68 4.02
CA GLY A 540 -10.25 1.63 4.70
C GLY A 540 -11.78 1.74 4.54
N GLN A 541 -12.36 2.93 4.34
CA GLN A 541 -13.79 3.07 4.09
C GLN A 541 -14.21 2.69 2.66
N VAL A 542 -13.40 2.99 1.65
CA VAL A 542 -13.68 2.59 0.25
C VAL A 542 -13.39 1.11 0.04
N GLN A 543 -12.39 0.58 0.73
CA GLN A 543 -12.14 -0.87 0.80
C GLN A 543 -13.34 -1.59 1.44
N ILE A 544 -13.82 -1.11 2.59
CA ILE A 544 -15.06 -1.61 3.23
C ILE A 544 -16.28 -1.46 2.30
N LEU A 545 -16.37 -0.36 1.54
CA LEU A 545 -17.46 -0.13 0.58
C LEU A 545 -17.42 -1.11 -0.59
N ARG A 546 -16.23 -1.34 -1.16
CA ARG A 546 -15.99 -2.26 -2.28
C ARG A 546 -16.22 -3.70 -1.84
N GLU A 547 -15.77 -4.06 -0.65
CA GLU A 547 -16.08 -5.35 -0.01
C GLU A 547 -17.60 -5.53 0.10
N ARG A 548 -18.33 -4.56 0.66
CA ARG A 548 -19.80 -4.61 0.79
C ARG A 548 -20.52 -4.72 -0.57
N VAL A 549 -20.10 -3.97 -1.58
CA VAL A 549 -20.66 -4.03 -2.95
C VAL A 549 -20.37 -5.37 -3.62
N GLY A 550 -19.15 -5.90 -3.46
CA GLY A 550 -18.76 -7.20 -3.99
C GLY A 550 -19.62 -8.33 -3.41
N GLN A 551 -19.93 -8.28 -2.12
CA GLN A 551 -20.75 -9.27 -1.43
C GLN A 551 -22.20 -9.29 -1.98
N GLY A 552 -22.78 -8.12 -2.25
CA GLY A 552 -24.11 -8.00 -2.88
C GLY A 552 -24.17 -8.54 -4.31
N LEU A 553 -23.14 -8.29 -5.13
CA LEU A 553 -23.04 -8.83 -6.50
C LEU A 553 -22.93 -10.36 -6.50
N VAL A 554 -22.05 -10.90 -5.66
CA VAL A 554 -21.88 -12.36 -5.54
C VAL A 554 -23.17 -13.04 -5.10
N ALA A 555 -23.88 -12.49 -4.11
CA ALA A 555 -25.14 -13.05 -3.63
C ALA A 555 -26.23 -13.06 -4.72
N ALA A 556 -26.36 -11.99 -5.51
CA ALA A 556 -27.30 -11.92 -6.62
C ALA A 556 -26.96 -12.94 -7.73
N LYS A 557 -25.67 -13.17 -8.04
CA LYS A 557 -25.22 -14.17 -9.01
C LYS A 557 -25.53 -15.61 -8.56
N LEU A 558 -25.43 -15.87 -7.25
CA LEU A 558 -25.73 -17.19 -6.66
C LEU A 558 -27.23 -17.50 -6.57
N ALA A 559 -28.10 -16.49 -6.46
CA ALA A 559 -29.55 -16.68 -6.41
C ALA A 559 -30.13 -17.29 -7.69
N GLY A 560 -29.43 -17.20 -8.83
CA GLY A 560 -29.79 -17.83 -10.11
C GLY A 560 -31.04 -17.29 -10.81
N SER A 561 -31.87 -16.49 -10.14
CA SER A 561 -33.03 -15.80 -10.71
C SER A 561 -33.48 -14.61 -9.86
N LEU A 562 -34.31 -13.72 -10.44
CA LEU A 562 -34.85 -12.56 -9.72
C LEU A 562 -35.78 -12.95 -8.56
N GLY A 563 -36.65 -13.94 -8.75
CA GLY A 563 -37.59 -14.38 -7.72
C GLY A 563 -36.87 -14.95 -6.50
N ALA A 564 -35.90 -15.84 -6.71
CA ALA A 564 -35.10 -16.42 -5.64
C ALA A 564 -34.30 -15.37 -4.84
N TRP A 565 -33.83 -14.30 -5.51
CA TRP A 565 -33.20 -13.16 -4.85
C TRP A 565 -34.18 -12.38 -3.96
N GLN A 566 -35.39 -12.11 -4.45
CA GLN A 566 -36.42 -11.36 -3.71
C GLN A 566 -36.97 -12.16 -2.52
N ASP A 567 -37.16 -13.47 -2.67
CA ASP A 567 -37.61 -14.37 -1.60
C ASP A 567 -36.57 -14.44 -0.47
N SER A 568 -35.29 -14.59 -0.82
CA SER A 568 -34.19 -14.60 0.15
C SER A 568 -34.08 -13.28 0.92
N ARG A 569 -34.26 -12.14 0.24
CA ARG A 569 -34.24 -10.82 0.86
C ARG A 569 -35.41 -10.62 1.83
N THR A 570 -36.61 -11.08 1.46
CA THR A 570 -37.84 -10.91 2.26
C THR A 570 -37.83 -11.82 3.48
N ALA A 571 -37.36 -13.07 3.34
CA ALA A 571 -37.19 -14.00 4.46
C ALA A 571 -36.22 -13.45 5.52
N ALA A 572 -35.08 -12.88 5.09
CA ALA A 572 -34.12 -12.26 6.00
C ALA A 572 -34.70 -11.04 6.76
N GLN A 573 -35.60 -10.28 6.15
CA GLN A 573 -36.28 -9.16 6.80
C GLN A 573 -37.30 -9.63 7.85
N ALA A 574 -38.09 -10.66 7.54
CA ALA A 574 -39.07 -11.22 8.46
C ALA A 574 -38.42 -11.92 9.67
N GLU A 575 -37.31 -12.64 9.47
CA GLU A 575 -36.53 -13.25 10.55
C GLU A 575 -35.94 -12.21 11.50
N ASN A 576 -35.50 -11.06 10.96
CA ASN A 576 -35.01 -9.94 11.76
C ASN A 576 -36.12 -9.30 12.62
N GLU A 577 -37.34 -9.18 12.10
CA GLU A 577 -38.49 -8.66 12.84
C GLU A 577 -38.98 -9.61 13.95
N ALA A 578 -39.02 -10.92 13.70
CA ALA A 578 -39.34 -11.94 14.70
C ALA A 578 -38.27 -12.03 15.81
N PHE A 579 -37.00 -11.89 15.44
CA PHE A 579 -35.89 -11.87 16.37
C PHE A 579 -35.92 -10.65 17.33
N ILE A 580 -36.36 -9.49 16.85
CA ILE A 580 -36.59 -8.27 17.68
C ILE A 580 -37.65 -8.52 18.77
N GLU A 581 -38.58 -9.46 18.54
CA GLU A 581 -39.64 -9.81 19.48
C GLU A 581 -39.13 -10.71 20.61
N ASP A 582 -38.20 -11.63 20.32
CA ASP A 582 -37.62 -12.62 21.25
C ASP A 582 -36.50 -12.06 22.16
N VAL A 583 -35.75 -11.05 21.73
CA VAL A 583 -34.61 -10.45 22.48
C VAL A 583 -35.02 -9.70 23.75
N LYS A 584 -36.32 -9.53 24.01
CA LYS A 584 -36.84 -8.79 25.16
C LYS A 584 -36.53 -9.42 26.55
N GLY A 585 -35.55 -10.34 26.71
CA GLY A 585 -35.35 -11.10 27.96
C GLY A 585 -34.00 -11.75 28.44
N ALA A 586 -32.74 -11.31 28.17
CA ALA A 586 -31.50 -11.99 28.73
C ALA A 586 -30.19 -11.16 29.05
N ASP A 587 -29.16 -11.74 29.74
CA ASP A 587 -28.09 -11.19 30.67
C ASP A 587 -26.57 -11.05 30.17
N TYR A 588 -25.64 -10.36 30.91
CA TYR A 588 -24.33 -9.73 30.46
C TYR A 588 -23.11 -10.58 30.00
N ILE A 589 -22.55 -11.51 30.80
CA ILE A 589 -21.24 -12.18 30.49
C ILE A 589 -21.34 -13.04 29.21
N ALA A 590 -22.49 -13.67 28.99
CA ALA A 590 -22.80 -14.39 27.76
C ALA A 590 -22.77 -13.46 26.53
N GLY A 591 -23.08 -12.16 26.71
CA GLY A 591 -23.04 -11.15 25.66
C GLY A 591 -21.62 -10.87 25.13
N GLU A 592 -20.62 -10.76 26.00
CA GLU A 592 -19.23 -10.50 25.56
C GLU A 592 -18.58 -11.73 24.90
N LEU A 593 -18.82 -12.92 25.43
CA LEU A 593 -18.34 -14.17 24.81
C LEU A 593 -18.98 -14.39 23.42
N GLY A 594 -20.28 -14.16 23.31
CA GLY A 594 -21.02 -14.30 22.04
C GLY A 594 -20.52 -13.36 20.94
N LYS A 595 -20.16 -12.11 21.28
CA LYS A 595 -19.57 -11.17 20.30
C LYS A 595 -18.24 -11.65 19.74
N MET A 596 -17.34 -12.11 20.60
CA MET A 596 -16.02 -12.59 20.19
C MET A 596 -16.15 -13.83 19.30
N ALA A 597 -17.00 -14.80 19.70
CA ALA A 597 -17.24 -16.01 18.92
C ALA A 597 -18.01 -15.77 17.60
N ALA A 598 -18.86 -14.74 17.52
CA ALA A 598 -19.54 -14.38 16.27
C ALA A 598 -18.57 -13.78 15.24
N LYS A 599 -17.66 -12.90 15.69
CA LYS A 599 -16.61 -12.33 14.84
C LYS A 599 -15.65 -13.41 14.33
N ASP A 600 -15.28 -14.34 15.20
CA ASP A 600 -14.44 -15.48 14.88
C ASP A 600 -15.03 -16.38 13.77
N ARG A 601 -16.29 -16.82 13.95
CA ARG A 601 -17.00 -17.65 12.96
C ARG A 601 -17.12 -16.95 11.60
N LEU A 602 -17.43 -15.65 11.60
CA LEU A 602 -17.55 -14.88 10.37
C LEU A 602 -16.21 -14.80 9.62
N ALA A 603 -15.14 -14.44 10.32
CA ALA A 603 -13.81 -14.30 9.71
C ALA A 603 -13.35 -15.61 9.07
N ARG A 604 -13.58 -16.75 9.76
CA ARG A 604 -13.18 -18.07 9.26
C ARG A 604 -14.10 -18.60 8.16
N ALA A 605 -15.40 -18.33 8.17
CA ALA A 605 -16.30 -18.69 7.07
C ALA A 605 -15.96 -17.93 5.77
N LEU A 606 -15.53 -16.67 5.88
CA LEU A 606 -15.06 -15.89 4.73
C LEU A 606 -13.73 -16.41 4.20
N PHE A 607 -12.79 -16.75 5.10
CA PHE A 607 -11.52 -17.37 4.74
C PHE A 607 -11.74 -18.71 4.01
N GLU A 608 -12.56 -19.60 4.59
CA GLU A 608 -12.86 -20.92 4.03
C GLU A 608 -13.51 -20.82 2.64
N LYS A 609 -14.49 -19.92 2.46
CA LYS A 609 -15.14 -19.72 1.17
C LYS A 609 -14.18 -19.16 0.11
N GLY A 610 -13.19 -18.35 0.52
CA GLY A 610 -12.16 -17.81 -0.36
C GLY A 610 -11.09 -18.82 -0.78
N THR A 611 -10.81 -19.82 0.06
CA THR A 611 -9.79 -20.86 -0.20
C THR A 611 -10.30 -22.09 -0.96
N ARG A 612 -11.61 -22.32 -1.00
CA ARG A 612 -12.18 -23.66 -1.28
C ARG A 612 -12.58 -23.94 -2.74
N ASN A 613 -12.68 -22.93 -3.60
CA ASN A 613 -13.12 -23.09 -5.00
C ASN A 613 -12.03 -22.76 -6.03
N SER A 614 -10.75 -22.90 -5.68
CA SER A 614 -9.68 -22.46 -6.57
C SER A 614 -8.89 -23.61 -7.21
N GLU A 615 -9.46 -24.19 -8.27
CA GLU A 615 -8.61 -24.69 -9.36
C GLU A 615 -7.88 -23.52 -10.07
N ASP A 616 -8.31 -22.27 -9.82
CA ASP A 616 -7.84 -21.03 -10.44
C ASP A 616 -7.01 -20.08 -9.54
N VAL A 617 -6.46 -20.51 -8.39
CA VAL A 617 -5.58 -19.62 -7.58
C VAL A 617 -4.09 -19.96 -7.77
N PRO A 618 -3.45 -19.34 -8.77
CA PRO A 618 -2.01 -19.14 -8.77
C PRO A 618 -1.60 -17.66 -8.87
N SER A 619 -2.46 -16.68 -8.56
CA SER A 619 -2.06 -15.27 -8.57
C SER A 619 -1.42 -14.85 -7.24
N ALA A 620 -0.35 -14.06 -7.33
CA ALA A 620 0.33 -13.48 -6.17
C ALA A 620 -0.61 -12.58 -5.34
N GLU A 621 -1.62 -11.99 -5.98
CA GLU A 621 -2.67 -11.17 -5.35
C GLU A 621 -3.60 -12.01 -4.47
N ALA A 622 -3.97 -13.22 -4.90
CA ALA A 622 -4.78 -14.13 -4.11
C ALA A 622 -3.97 -14.73 -2.94
N MET A 623 -2.69 -15.05 -3.16
CA MET A 623 -1.80 -15.46 -2.06
C MET A 623 -1.56 -14.33 -1.06
N LEU A 624 -1.41 -13.08 -1.52
CA LEU A 624 -1.28 -11.91 -0.66
C LEU A 624 -2.58 -11.65 0.12
N ALA A 625 -3.75 -11.77 -0.53
CA ALA A 625 -5.05 -11.66 0.12
C ALA A 625 -5.25 -12.74 1.18
N LEU A 626 -4.83 -13.98 0.90
CA LEU A 626 -4.84 -15.09 1.85
C LEU A 626 -3.88 -14.86 3.02
N GLN A 627 -2.68 -14.35 2.76
CA GLN A 627 -1.69 -14.03 3.78
C GLN A 627 -2.14 -12.85 4.66
N MET A 628 -2.76 -11.83 4.07
CA MET A 628 -3.34 -10.70 4.79
C MET A 628 -4.58 -11.12 5.62
N ALA A 629 -5.42 -11.99 5.07
CA ALA A 629 -6.54 -12.57 5.80
C ALA A 629 -6.04 -13.42 6.98
N GLY A 630 -5.01 -14.25 6.76
CA GLY A 630 -4.34 -15.00 7.83
C GLY A 630 -3.84 -14.10 8.96
N ALA A 631 -3.07 -13.05 8.62
CA ALA A 631 -2.57 -12.10 9.61
C ALA A 631 -3.68 -11.35 10.36
N PHE A 632 -4.79 -11.03 9.70
CA PHE A 632 -5.96 -10.44 10.34
C PHE A 632 -6.60 -11.39 11.36
N VAL A 633 -6.75 -12.67 11.01
CA VAL A 633 -7.32 -13.61 11.96
C VAL A 633 -6.36 -13.89 13.12
N ASP A 634 -5.05 -13.95 12.88
CA ASP A 634 -4.05 -14.12 13.95
C ASP A 634 -4.07 -12.96 14.95
N GLU A 635 -4.18 -11.72 14.47
CA GLU A 635 -4.30 -10.54 15.33
C GLU A 635 -5.64 -10.52 16.10
N MET A 636 -6.72 -10.96 15.46
CA MET A 636 -8.02 -11.12 16.11
C MET A 636 -7.98 -12.18 17.21
N ASP A 637 -7.38 -13.34 16.94
CA ASP A 637 -7.26 -14.46 17.88
C ASP A 637 -6.46 -14.02 19.11
N ALA A 638 -5.37 -13.26 18.94
CA ALA A 638 -4.59 -12.71 20.03
C ALA A 638 -5.41 -11.74 20.92
N ARG A 639 -6.22 -10.86 20.33
CA ARG A 639 -7.09 -9.93 21.08
C ARG A 639 -8.23 -10.64 21.79
N HIS A 640 -8.88 -11.60 21.13
CA HIS A 640 -9.95 -12.39 21.74
C HIS A 640 -9.41 -13.20 22.92
N LEU A 641 -8.23 -13.80 22.78
CA LEU A 641 -7.60 -14.54 23.87
C LEU A 641 -7.26 -13.63 25.07
N GLN A 642 -6.69 -12.45 24.83
CA GLN A 642 -6.38 -11.50 25.91
C GLN A 642 -7.65 -11.07 26.66
N THR A 643 -8.74 -10.85 25.92
CA THR A 643 -10.04 -10.51 26.50
C THR A 643 -10.61 -11.68 27.29
N LEU A 644 -10.55 -12.90 26.76
CA LEU A 644 -11.00 -14.12 27.42
C LEU A 644 -10.27 -14.37 28.74
N LYS A 645 -8.93 -14.22 28.75
CA LYS A 645 -8.10 -14.33 29.96
C LYS A 645 -8.49 -13.31 31.03
N THR A 646 -8.87 -12.10 30.61
CA THR A 646 -9.39 -11.06 31.51
C THR A 646 -10.74 -11.45 32.10
N LEU A 647 -11.64 -12.04 31.29
CA LEU A 647 -12.95 -12.52 31.74
C LEU A 647 -12.85 -13.71 32.71
N LEU A 648 -11.86 -14.59 32.54
CA LEU A 648 -11.59 -15.70 33.45
C LEU A 648 -11.04 -15.26 34.81
N LYS A 649 -10.43 -14.06 34.91
CA LYS A 649 -9.86 -13.51 36.15
C LYS A 649 -8.94 -14.50 36.89
N GLY A 650 -8.11 -15.22 36.15
CA GLY A 650 -7.17 -16.22 36.70
C GLY A 650 -7.80 -17.56 37.10
N LYS A 651 -9.09 -17.79 36.81
CA LYS A 651 -9.71 -19.11 36.94
C LYS A 651 -9.34 -20.03 35.76
N PRO A 652 -9.33 -21.35 35.97
CA PRO A 652 -8.97 -22.31 34.93
C PRO A 652 -10.08 -22.48 33.86
N TRP A 653 -11.35 -22.29 34.22
CA TRP A 653 -12.48 -22.28 33.26
C TRP A 653 -13.71 -21.54 33.84
N PHE A 654 -14.70 -21.24 32.98
CA PHE A 654 -15.95 -20.59 33.39
C PHE A 654 -16.91 -21.53 34.11
N ASP A 655 -17.80 -20.91 34.90
CA ASP A 655 -18.90 -21.58 35.60
C ASP A 655 -20.13 -21.64 34.67
N PRO A 656 -20.59 -22.83 34.26
CA PRO A 656 -21.67 -22.99 33.27
C PRO A 656 -23.01 -22.45 33.76
N GLU A 657 -23.25 -22.40 35.08
CA GLU A 657 -24.48 -21.82 35.65
C GLU A 657 -24.54 -20.30 35.47
N LYS A 658 -23.40 -19.65 35.26
CA LYS A 658 -23.29 -18.18 35.16
C LYS A 658 -23.27 -17.66 33.72
N ILE A 659 -22.77 -18.46 32.78
CA ILE A 659 -22.62 -18.03 31.38
C ILE A 659 -23.52 -18.82 30.41
N GLY A 660 -24.17 -19.88 30.90
CA GLY A 660 -24.99 -20.77 30.10
C GLY A 660 -24.17 -21.61 29.11
N LYS A 661 -24.81 -22.64 28.53
CA LYS A 661 -24.17 -23.57 27.59
C LYS A 661 -23.66 -22.90 26.31
N PHE A 662 -24.30 -21.82 25.88
CA PHE A 662 -23.88 -21.02 24.71
C PHE A 662 -22.67 -20.14 25.02
N GLY A 663 -22.63 -19.47 26.18
CA GLY A 663 -21.43 -18.75 26.60
C GLY A 663 -20.23 -19.70 26.74
N GLU A 664 -20.44 -20.90 27.26
CA GLU A 664 -19.38 -21.92 27.38
C GLU A 664 -18.89 -22.43 26.01
N GLN A 665 -19.80 -22.51 25.02
CA GLN A 665 -19.44 -22.78 23.63
C GLN A 665 -18.58 -21.69 23.02
N ASP A 666 -19.00 -20.44 23.20
CA ASP A 666 -18.35 -19.28 22.61
C ASP A 666 -16.97 -19.04 23.23
N ALA A 667 -16.82 -19.25 24.54
CA ALA A 667 -15.52 -19.27 25.22
C ALA A 667 -14.61 -20.38 24.68
N TRP A 668 -15.13 -21.60 24.51
CA TRP A 668 -14.37 -22.73 23.96
C TRP A 668 -13.85 -22.44 22.55
N LEU A 669 -14.67 -21.83 21.69
CA LEU A 669 -14.27 -21.52 20.32
C LEU A 669 -13.06 -20.59 20.26
N ILE A 670 -13.02 -19.57 21.13
CA ILE A 670 -11.88 -18.65 21.22
C ILE A 670 -10.61 -19.39 21.66
N VAL A 671 -10.72 -20.32 22.62
CA VAL A 671 -9.57 -21.14 23.04
C VAL A 671 -9.11 -22.08 21.95
N LEU A 672 -10.04 -22.66 21.18
CA LEU A 672 -9.74 -23.56 20.07
C LEU A 672 -8.79 -22.92 19.04
N HIS A 673 -8.91 -21.61 18.82
CA HIS A 673 -8.11 -20.87 17.84
C HIS A 673 -6.89 -20.14 18.44
N ALA A 674 -6.66 -20.26 19.74
CA ALA A 674 -5.52 -19.67 20.45
C ALA A 674 -4.18 -20.41 20.21
N ASN A 675 -3.86 -20.77 18.96
CA ASN A 675 -2.70 -21.60 18.61
C ASN A 675 -1.35 -20.97 18.97
N HIS A 676 -1.32 -19.64 19.17
CA HIS A 676 -0.14 -18.90 19.61
C HIS A 676 0.13 -19.04 21.13
N ASP A 677 -0.75 -19.72 21.87
CA ASP A 677 -0.68 -19.85 23.34
C ASP A 677 -1.08 -21.27 23.79
N LEU A 678 -0.24 -22.24 23.41
CA LEU A 678 -0.44 -23.67 23.69
C LEU A 678 -0.54 -23.96 25.19
N ASP A 679 0.25 -23.28 26.02
CA ASP A 679 0.24 -23.43 27.47
C ASP A 679 -1.14 -23.13 28.06
N PHE A 680 -1.84 -22.12 27.53
CA PHE A 680 -3.18 -21.79 27.97
C PHE A 680 -4.23 -22.80 27.46
N GLN A 681 -4.11 -23.29 26.23
CA GLN A 681 -4.97 -24.35 25.72
C GLN A 681 -4.88 -25.62 26.59
N GLU A 682 -3.68 -25.96 27.06
CA GLU A 682 -3.46 -27.07 28.00
C GLU A 682 -4.08 -26.86 29.36
N GLN A 683 -3.91 -25.66 29.93
CA GLN A 683 -4.54 -25.32 31.21
C GLN A 683 -6.07 -25.47 31.13
N VAL A 684 -6.66 -25.06 30.01
CA VAL A 684 -8.09 -25.23 29.75
C VAL A 684 -8.46 -26.70 29.58
N LEU A 685 -7.68 -27.49 28.82
CA LEU A 685 -7.93 -28.93 28.66
C LEU A 685 -8.00 -29.66 30.00
N VAL A 686 -7.03 -29.41 30.89
CA VAL A 686 -7.01 -29.99 32.24
C VAL A 686 -8.25 -29.59 33.04
N ALA A 687 -8.73 -28.36 32.85
CA ALA A 687 -9.90 -27.84 33.55
C ALA A 687 -11.23 -28.46 33.08
N ILE A 688 -11.37 -28.74 31.79
CA ILE A 688 -12.62 -29.23 31.18
C ILE A 688 -12.68 -30.76 31.07
N GLU A 689 -11.56 -31.47 31.12
CA GLU A 689 -11.50 -32.93 30.95
C GLU A 689 -12.41 -33.71 31.93
N PRO A 690 -12.39 -33.46 33.26
CA PRO A 690 -13.27 -34.19 34.18
C PRO A 690 -14.75 -33.93 33.91
N ARG A 691 -15.09 -32.73 33.44
CA ARG A 691 -16.46 -32.33 33.10
C ARG A 691 -16.92 -32.97 31.80
N ALA A 692 -16.03 -33.10 30.80
CA ALA A 692 -16.32 -33.80 29.55
C ALA A 692 -16.59 -35.29 29.81
N LEU A 693 -15.78 -35.93 30.66
CA LEU A 693 -15.98 -37.34 31.06
C LEU A 693 -17.26 -37.57 31.88
N ALA A 694 -17.67 -36.57 32.68
CA ALA A 694 -18.91 -36.62 33.44
C ALA A 694 -20.18 -36.26 32.63
N GLY A 695 -20.03 -35.76 31.39
CA GLY A 695 -21.14 -35.27 30.56
C GLY A 695 -21.59 -33.83 30.87
N ASP A 696 -20.90 -33.14 31.78
CA ASP A 696 -21.15 -31.75 32.21
C ASP A 696 -20.47 -30.70 31.30
N PHE A 697 -19.78 -31.16 30.26
CA PHE A 697 -19.23 -30.37 29.16
C PHE A 697 -19.39 -31.19 27.86
N ASP A 698 -19.59 -30.52 26.72
CA ASP A 698 -19.74 -31.22 25.43
C ASP A 698 -18.45 -31.96 25.06
N GLY A 699 -18.44 -33.29 25.20
CA GLY A 699 -17.27 -34.14 24.96
C GLY A 699 -16.67 -33.97 23.56
N ARG A 700 -17.48 -33.62 22.55
CA ARG A 700 -17.01 -33.39 21.18
C ARG A 700 -16.06 -32.18 21.12
N ARG A 701 -16.36 -31.13 21.89
CA ARG A 701 -15.54 -29.92 21.98
C ARG A 701 -14.22 -30.18 22.69
N TYR A 702 -14.25 -31.01 23.73
CA TYR A 702 -13.03 -31.49 24.40
C TYR A 702 -12.13 -32.25 23.43
N ALA A 703 -12.69 -33.22 22.70
CA ALA A 703 -11.96 -34.03 21.73
C ALA A 703 -11.29 -33.19 20.63
N HIS A 704 -12.00 -32.18 20.09
CA HIS A 704 -11.44 -31.26 19.10
C HIS A 704 -10.27 -30.42 19.62
N LEU A 705 -10.37 -29.91 20.86
CA LEU A 705 -9.29 -29.13 21.46
C LEU A 705 -8.09 -30.02 21.80
N TYR A 706 -8.32 -31.22 22.31
CA TYR A 706 -7.28 -32.18 22.64
C TYR A 706 -6.42 -32.54 21.41
N ASP A 707 -7.07 -32.87 20.29
CA ASP A 707 -6.36 -33.26 19.08
C ASP A 707 -5.58 -32.09 18.44
N ILE A 708 -6.05 -30.83 18.57
CA ILE A 708 -5.27 -29.64 18.17
C ILE A 708 -3.98 -29.55 18.97
N VAL A 709 -4.07 -29.64 20.30
CA VAL A 709 -2.91 -29.54 21.19
C VAL A 709 -1.95 -30.71 20.99
N ALA A 710 -2.47 -31.92 20.79
CA ALA A 710 -1.66 -33.10 20.51
C ALA A 710 -0.84 -32.93 19.21
N ARG A 711 -1.48 -32.48 18.12
CA ARG A 711 -0.81 -32.21 16.85
C ARG A 711 0.22 -31.10 16.95
N ALA A 712 -0.08 -29.99 17.63
CA ALA A 712 0.87 -28.90 17.84
C ALA A 712 2.13 -29.34 18.59
N LYS A 713 2.04 -30.40 19.40
CA LYS A 713 3.15 -31.04 20.11
C LYS A 713 3.85 -32.16 19.33
N GLY A 714 3.45 -32.42 18.09
CA GLY A 714 3.97 -33.53 17.28
C GLY A 714 3.59 -34.92 17.83
N LYS A 715 2.50 -35.01 18.60
CA LYS A 715 1.96 -36.30 19.08
C LYS A 715 0.81 -36.76 18.19
N PRO A 716 0.56 -38.08 18.07
CA PRO A 716 -0.65 -38.58 17.43
C PRO A 716 -1.90 -38.01 18.10
N GLN A 717 -2.94 -37.75 17.31
CA GLN A 717 -4.24 -37.35 17.83
C GLN A 717 -4.97 -38.53 18.48
N ARG A 718 -5.84 -38.27 19.46
CA ARG A 718 -6.53 -39.30 20.24
C ARG A 718 -7.88 -39.67 19.67
N TYR A 719 -8.62 -38.69 19.16
CA TYR A 719 -10.00 -38.87 18.71
C TYR A 719 -10.17 -38.80 17.20
N GLY A 720 -9.11 -38.49 16.43
CA GLY A 720 -9.18 -38.46 14.97
C GLY A 720 -10.01 -37.28 14.45
N THR A 721 -10.02 -36.14 15.13
CA THR A 721 -10.86 -34.99 14.76
C THR A 721 -10.22 -34.06 13.74
N LYS A 722 -8.96 -34.29 13.37
CA LYS A 722 -8.23 -33.54 12.35
C LYS A 722 -7.90 -34.42 11.16
N SER A 723 -8.15 -33.86 9.99
CA SER A 723 -7.89 -34.48 8.71
C SER A 723 -6.67 -33.85 8.05
N LEU A 724 -6.11 -34.59 7.11
CA LEU A 724 -5.14 -34.11 6.13
C LEU A 724 -5.64 -34.49 4.74
N CYS A 725 -5.11 -33.82 3.72
CA CYS A 725 -5.44 -34.12 2.34
C CYS A 725 -4.48 -35.17 1.78
N GLU A 726 -5.00 -36.33 1.38
CA GLU A 726 -4.28 -37.40 0.69
C GLU A 726 -5.07 -37.83 -0.55
N ASP A 727 -4.42 -37.84 -1.72
CA ASP A 727 -5.02 -38.28 -2.99
C ASP A 727 -6.40 -37.69 -3.30
N GLY A 728 -6.57 -36.39 -3.00
CA GLY A 728 -7.81 -35.69 -3.25
C GLY A 728 -8.90 -35.94 -2.21
N ARG A 729 -8.62 -36.65 -1.12
CA ARG A 729 -9.59 -36.96 -0.05
C ARG A 729 -9.10 -36.52 1.32
N TRP A 730 -10.06 -36.09 2.14
CA TRP A 730 -9.83 -35.85 3.56
C TRP A 730 -9.72 -37.19 4.27
N VAL A 731 -8.53 -37.51 4.78
CA VAL A 731 -8.27 -38.68 5.61
C VAL A 731 -7.86 -38.23 7.01
N ALA A 732 -8.03 -39.08 8.01
CA ALA A 732 -7.58 -38.75 9.37
C ALA A 732 -6.05 -38.57 9.41
N ASP A 733 -5.58 -37.52 10.06
CA ASP A 733 -4.16 -37.37 10.40
C ASP A 733 -3.74 -38.47 11.41
N VAL A 734 -2.43 -38.63 11.63
CA VAL A 734 -1.82 -39.68 12.48
C VAL A 734 -2.54 -39.79 13.82
N THR A 735 -3.29 -40.88 13.99
CA THR A 735 -4.15 -41.16 15.15
C THR A 735 -3.54 -42.29 15.97
N GLU A 736 -3.47 -42.14 17.29
CA GLU A 736 -3.04 -43.23 18.17
C GLU A 736 -4.05 -44.38 18.09
N ASP A 737 -3.57 -45.62 18.02
CA ASP A 737 -4.40 -46.83 17.99
C ASP A 737 -5.72 -46.68 17.19
N PRO A 738 -5.64 -46.61 15.85
CA PRO A 738 -6.78 -46.34 14.98
C PRO A 738 -7.90 -47.39 15.09
N GLU A 739 -7.58 -48.62 15.49
CA GLU A 739 -8.58 -49.69 15.66
C GLU A 739 -9.52 -49.43 16.84
N ALA A 740 -9.03 -48.77 17.89
CA ALA A 740 -9.82 -48.41 19.07
C ALA A 740 -10.35 -46.96 19.06
N VAL A 741 -10.17 -46.21 17.96
CA VAL A 741 -10.57 -44.79 17.89
C VAL A 741 -12.06 -44.58 18.07
N ASP A 742 -12.89 -45.49 17.55
CA ASP A 742 -14.35 -45.36 17.60
C ASP A 742 -14.89 -45.55 19.02
N GLU A 743 -14.23 -46.35 19.86
CA GLU A 743 -14.58 -46.48 21.27
C GLU A 743 -14.34 -45.16 22.02
N ARG A 744 -13.20 -44.50 21.76
CA ARG A 744 -12.87 -43.19 22.35
C ARG A 744 -13.79 -42.09 21.82
N ARG A 745 -14.14 -42.13 20.54
CA ARG A 745 -15.09 -41.19 19.92
C ARG A 745 -16.49 -41.33 20.51
N ALA A 746 -16.96 -42.57 20.72
CA ALA A 746 -18.25 -42.83 21.34
C ALA A 746 -18.33 -42.28 22.78
N GLN A 747 -17.25 -42.43 23.58
CA GLN A 747 -17.18 -41.86 24.94
C GLN A 747 -17.34 -40.33 24.95
N MET A 748 -16.90 -39.65 23.89
CA MET A 748 -17.01 -38.19 23.74
C MET A 748 -18.23 -37.74 22.93
N GLY A 749 -19.11 -38.66 22.53
CA GLY A 749 -20.28 -38.35 21.70
C GLY A 749 -19.97 -37.97 20.25
N LEU A 750 -18.79 -38.34 19.74
CA LEU A 750 -18.43 -38.21 18.33
C LEU A 750 -18.96 -39.41 17.53
N PRO A 751 -19.41 -39.22 16.27
CA PRO A 751 -19.75 -40.34 15.38
C PRO A 751 -18.49 -41.16 15.05
N PRO A 752 -18.61 -42.41 14.59
CA PRO A 752 -17.48 -43.21 14.12
C PRO A 752 -16.59 -42.44 13.13
N LEU A 753 -15.28 -42.66 13.16
CA LEU A 753 -14.29 -41.91 12.38
C LEU A 753 -14.58 -42.02 10.89
N ALA A 754 -14.91 -43.21 10.40
CA ALA A 754 -15.27 -43.42 9.00
C ALA A 754 -16.52 -42.61 8.60
N GLU A 755 -17.52 -42.54 9.48
CA GLU A 755 -18.73 -41.73 9.23
C GLU A 755 -18.39 -40.23 9.23
N ALA A 756 -17.57 -39.77 10.17
CA ALA A 756 -17.15 -38.38 10.23
C ALA A 756 -16.34 -37.96 9.00
N LEU A 757 -15.40 -38.79 8.56
CA LEU A 757 -14.64 -38.54 7.32
C LEU A 757 -15.54 -38.61 6.09
N ALA A 758 -16.54 -39.50 6.06
CA ALA A 758 -17.52 -39.52 4.97
C ALA A 758 -18.37 -38.25 4.94
N GLN A 759 -18.83 -37.77 6.10
CA GLN A 759 -19.54 -36.49 6.22
C GLN A 759 -18.63 -35.31 5.84
N GLU A 760 -17.36 -35.35 6.23
CA GLU A 760 -16.36 -34.34 5.90
C GLU A 760 -16.09 -34.32 4.39
N ASN A 761 -15.78 -35.46 3.77
CA ASN A 761 -15.60 -35.56 2.32
C ASN A 761 -16.88 -35.18 1.54
N ALA A 762 -18.07 -35.55 2.03
CA ALA A 762 -19.33 -35.15 1.40
C ALA A 762 -19.59 -33.64 1.56
N ARG A 763 -19.22 -33.07 2.72
CA ARG A 763 -19.38 -31.65 3.01
C ARG A 763 -18.38 -30.80 2.27
N PHE A 764 -17.12 -31.24 2.18
CA PHE A 764 -15.98 -30.45 1.70
C PHE A 764 -15.57 -30.74 0.26
N GLY A 765 -15.89 -31.93 -0.27
CA GLY A 765 -15.52 -32.35 -1.63
C GLY A 765 -14.08 -32.85 -1.72
N GLU A 766 -13.55 -32.92 -2.95
CA GLU A 766 -12.13 -33.24 -3.16
C GLU A 766 -11.23 -32.16 -2.56
N CYS A 767 -10.15 -32.58 -1.90
CA CYS A 767 -9.17 -31.67 -1.32
C CYS A 767 -7.94 -31.53 -2.25
N HIS A 768 -7.19 -30.44 -2.10
CA HIS A 768 -5.97 -30.22 -2.89
C HIS A 768 -4.80 -29.90 -1.94
N THR A 769 -3.62 -30.45 -2.23
CA THR A 769 -2.42 -30.38 -1.37
C THR A 769 -1.57 -29.13 -1.58
#